data_AF-A0A350T2D4-F1
#
_entry.id   AF-A0A350T2D4-F1
#
_cell.length_a   1.000
_cell.length_b   1.000
_cell.length_c   1.000
_cell.angle_alpha   90.00
_cell.angle_beta   90.00
_cell.angle_gamma   90.00
#
_symmetry.space_group_name_H-M   'P 1'
#
loop_
_entity.id
_entity.type
_entity.pdbx_description
1 polymer ?
#
loop_
_entity_poly.entity_id
_entity_poly.type
_entity_poly.pdbx_seq_one_letter_code
_entity_poly.pdbx_strand_id
1 'polypeptide(L)'
;MAYAHTISNRVYRFADLTTLLAKATPERSGDQLAGIAAESDKERMAARVALADLPLRTFLDEQIVPYEVDEVTRLIVDTHDAPAFAPIAHLTVGGWRDWLLSEHATPDALAALAPGLTPEMVAAVSKLMRNQDLIVVARKCRVVTRFRNTLGLPGRLAVRLQPNHPTDDLRGIAASMLDGLLYGSGDAVIGINPASDSTAVLGSLVKMLAEVIERYEIPTQSCVLTHVTNTMRMIEAGVPVDLVFQSVAGTEQANKGFGINLALLREANDAARSLKRGTVGDNVMYFETGQGSALSAGAHHRVDQQTLEARAYAVAREFEPLLANTVVGFIGPEYLYNGKQIIRAGLEDHFCGKLLGLPIGCDICYIYVSPRLACLRRSAMVPRAARAIRRESSSSYPGDPMPTKPDDVLPHPTSFDSTERLAQIKGYVLNERRTPARNLPVVTPHQTIGPFYPHHLVRPGDEDLAACDVGGPRAEGEPMEIVGTITDLSGKPVAGALIEVWTANAHGKYSHPADHSSQLIDPNFKGYGRAITGPSGTYRFVGIKPGAYPNPGYDNWMRPPHVHFSVYAAGVMHRLITQMYFPGESLNDIDPILNGIEDLAARASLIAIDEKSDLGRRYRFDIVLQGEAETQFFIER
;
A
#
# COMPACT_ATOMS: atom_id res chain seq x y z
N MET A 1 29.19 -29.18 -13.25
CA MET A 1 30.18 -28.09 -13.08
C MET A 1 30.37 -27.87 -11.58
N ALA A 2 31.55 -27.47 -11.11
CA ALA A 2 31.69 -27.09 -9.70
C ALA A 2 31.03 -25.71 -9.49
N TYR A 3 29.98 -25.64 -8.68
CA TYR A 3 29.35 -24.38 -8.29
C TYR A 3 30.32 -23.57 -7.44
N ALA A 4 31.08 -22.65 -8.04
CA ALA A 4 32.11 -21.92 -7.33
C ALA A 4 32.38 -20.54 -7.95
N HIS A 5 32.83 -19.60 -7.11
CA HIS A 5 33.31 -18.30 -7.56
C HIS A 5 34.43 -17.79 -6.64
N THR A 6 35.40 -17.09 -7.23
CA THR A 6 36.57 -16.57 -6.50
C THR A 6 36.43 -15.06 -6.33
N ILE A 7 36.39 -14.59 -5.08
CA ILE A 7 36.46 -13.16 -4.75
C ILE A 7 37.80 -12.88 -4.10
N SER A 8 38.63 -12.06 -4.75
CA SER A 8 40.02 -11.82 -4.37
C SER A 8 40.80 -13.15 -4.26
N ASN A 9 41.23 -13.54 -3.05
CA ASN A 9 42.04 -14.74 -2.83
C ASN A 9 41.24 -15.90 -2.19
N ARG A 10 39.92 -15.76 -2.04
CA ARG A 10 39.05 -16.79 -1.44
C ARG A 10 38.15 -17.40 -2.49
N VAL A 11 38.24 -18.72 -2.64
CA VAL A 11 37.31 -19.53 -3.45
C VAL A 11 36.11 -19.90 -2.58
N TYR A 12 34.92 -19.48 -3.00
CA TYR A 12 33.65 -19.93 -2.43
C TYR A 12 33.15 -21.11 -3.26
N ARG A 13 32.83 -22.22 -2.62
CA ARG A 13 32.32 -23.44 -3.25
C ARG A 13 30.95 -23.76 -2.65
N PHE A 14 30.01 -24.11 -3.50
CA PHE A 14 28.66 -24.53 -3.14
C PHE A 14 28.51 -26.01 -3.52
N ALA A 15 27.93 -26.82 -2.63
CA ALA A 15 27.95 -28.27 -2.76
C ALA A 15 27.09 -28.77 -3.93
N ASP A 16 25.94 -28.13 -4.12
CA ASP A 16 24.89 -28.53 -5.07
C ASP A 16 24.06 -27.30 -5.49
N LEU A 17 23.15 -27.50 -6.45
CA LEU A 17 22.28 -26.45 -6.98
C LEU A 17 21.37 -25.86 -5.90
N THR A 18 20.84 -26.71 -5.01
CA THR A 18 19.98 -26.30 -3.89
C THR A 18 20.71 -25.32 -2.97
N THR A 19 21.97 -25.62 -2.63
CA THR A 19 22.82 -24.75 -1.80
C THR A 19 23.13 -23.45 -2.54
N LEU A 20 23.44 -23.50 -3.84
CA LEU A 20 23.73 -22.29 -4.64
C LEU A 20 22.52 -21.34 -4.66
N LEU A 21 21.32 -21.87 -4.93
CA LEU A 21 20.07 -21.09 -4.95
C LEU A 21 19.79 -20.47 -3.58
N ALA A 22 19.91 -21.25 -2.51
CA ALA A 22 19.67 -20.77 -1.15
C ALA A 22 20.64 -19.64 -0.76
N LYS A 23 21.93 -19.84 -1.02
CA LYS A 23 22.98 -18.86 -0.69
C LYS A 23 22.89 -17.60 -1.55
N ALA A 24 22.31 -17.66 -2.76
CA ALA A 24 22.11 -16.49 -3.62
C ALA A 24 20.91 -15.61 -3.20
N THR A 25 19.98 -16.15 -2.41
CA THR A 25 18.77 -15.44 -1.96
C THR A 25 19.11 -14.17 -1.17
N PRO A 26 18.40 -13.04 -1.40
CA PRO A 26 18.46 -11.90 -0.48
C PRO A 26 18.19 -12.33 0.97
N GLU A 27 18.61 -11.52 1.94
CA GLU A 27 18.44 -11.86 3.36
C GLU A 27 16.97 -12.07 3.72
N ARG A 28 16.66 -13.22 4.35
CA ARG A 28 15.34 -13.60 4.84
C ARG A 28 15.48 -14.35 6.15
N SER A 29 14.64 -14.03 7.13
CA SER A 29 14.69 -14.71 8.43
C SER A 29 14.36 -16.19 8.33
N GLY A 30 13.44 -16.60 7.46
CA GLY A 30 13.11 -18.03 7.32
C GLY A 30 14.27 -18.86 6.75
N ASP A 31 15.04 -18.32 5.81
CA ASP A 31 16.22 -19.03 5.27
C ASP A 31 17.36 -19.10 6.30
N GLN A 32 17.45 -18.09 7.18
CA GLN A 32 18.37 -18.08 8.33
C GLN A 32 17.94 -19.12 9.38
N LEU A 33 16.64 -19.17 9.70
CA LEU A 33 16.05 -20.15 10.61
C LEU A 33 16.27 -21.59 10.13
N ALA A 34 16.15 -21.82 8.82
CA ALA A 34 16.44 -23.11 8.19
C ALA A 34 17.94 -23.45 8.12
N GLY A 35 18.83 -22.51 8.48
CA GLY A 35 20.29 -22.72 8.44
C GLY A 35 20.88 -22.81 7.03
N ILE A 36 20.16 -22.32 6.01
CA ILE A 36 20.56 -22.42 4.59
C ILE A 36 20.99 -21.08 3.98
N ALA A 37 20.68 -19.96 4.65
CA ALA A 37 21.10 -18.63 4.21
C ALA A 37 22.62 -18.46 4.12
N ALA A 38 23.08 -17.51 3.32
CA ALA A 38 24.49 -17.13 3.27
C ALA A 38 24.97 -16.56 4.62
N GLU A 39 26.16 -17.00 5.06
CA GLU A 39 26.81 -16.59 6.30
C GLU A 39 27.32 -15.15 6.25
N SER A 40 27.49 -14.61 5.03
CA SER A 40 27.94 -13.23 4.82
C SER A 40 27.47 -12.68 3.48
N ASP A 41 27.44 -11.36 3.34
CA ASP A 41 27.16 -10.70 2.06
C ASP A 41 28.18 -11.06 0.98
N LYS A 42 29.43 -11.35 1.35
CA LYS A 42 30.47 -11.81 0.41
C LYS A 42 30.16 -13.19 -0.14
N GLU A 43 29.74 -14.13 0.71
CA GLU A 43 29.31 -15.46 0.26
C GLU A 43 28.07 -15.35 -0.63
N ARG A 44 27.10 -14.52 -0.24
CA ARG A 44 25.89 -14.26 -1.05
C ARG A 44 26.23 -13.71 -2.43
N MET A 45 27.16 -12.76 -2.50
CA MET A 45 27.60 -12.21 -3.78
C MET A 45 28.32 -13.27 -4.62
N ALA A 46 29.21 -14.08 -4.00
CA ALA A 46 29.85 -15.19 -4.70
C ALA A 46 28.83 -16.20 -5.26
N ALA A 47 27.79 -16.52 -4.48
CA ALA A 47 26.68 -17.37 -4.93
C ALA A 47 25.93 -16.75 -6.10
N ARG A 48 25.64 -15.45 -6.06
CA ARG A 48 24.97 -14.76 -7.17
C ARG A 48 25.79 -14.71 -8.45
N VAL A 49 27.10 -14.53 -8.35
CA VAL A 49 27.97 -14.56 -9.54
C VAL A 49 28.04 -15.98 -10.11
N ALA A 50 28.26 -17.00 -9.26
CA ALA A 50 28.22 -18.39 -9.70
C ALA A 50 26.87 -18.78 -10.32
N LEU A 51 25.75 -18.27 -9.76
CA LEU A 51 24.41 -18.48 -10.31
C LEU A 51 24.21 -17.76 -11.65
N ALA A 52 24.76 -16.56 -11.81
CA ALA A 52 24.67 -15.79 -13.07
C ALA A 52 25.35 -16.50 -14.25
N ASP A 53 26.43 -17.24 -13.99
CA ASP A 53 27.17 -18.00 -15.01
C ASP A 53 26.55 -19.37 -15.31
N LEU A 54 25.53 -19.79 -14.56
CA LEU A 54 24.91 -21.10 -14.71
C LEU A 54 24.05 -21.18 -15.99
N PRO A 55 24.23 -22.17 -16.88
CA PRO A 55 23.35 -22.38 -18.03
C PRO A 55 21.92 -22.69 -17.59
N LEU A 56 20.91 -22.15 -18.29
CA LEU A 56 19.51 -22.43 -17.95
C LEU A 56 19.16 -23.93 -18.07
N ARG A 57 19.79 -24.64 -19.01
CA ARG A 57 19.56 -26.08 -19.20
C ARG A 57 19.85 -26.91 -17.95
N THR A 58 20.73 -26.43 -17.05
CA THR A 58 21.03 -27.14 -15.79
C THR A 58 19.78 -27.41 -14.96
N PHE A 59 18.78 -26.52 -14.98
CA PHE A 59 17.54 -26.72 -14.23
C PHE A 59 16.62 -27.81 -14.80
N LEU A 60 16.91 -28.33 -16.00
CA LEU A 60 16.21 -29.48 -16.58
C LEU A 60 16.89 -30.80 -16.21
N ASP A 61 18.22 -30.77 -16.00
CA ASP A 61 19.03 -31.94 -15.71
C ASP A 61 19.18 -32.20 -14.20
N GLU A 62 19.17 -31.14 -13.38
CA GLU A 62 19.38 -31.20 -11.93
C GLU A 62 18.13 -30.75 -11.17
N GLN A 63 17.52 -31.69 -10.44
CA GLN A 63 16.30 -31.45 -9.65
C GLN A 63 16.65 -31.13 -8.19
N ILE A 64 16.05 -30.07 -7.65
CA ILE A 64 16.26 -29.65 -6.26
C ILE A 64 15.40 -30.41 -5.25
N VAL A 65 14.33 -31.06 -5.72
CA VAL A 65 13.53 -32.05 -5.00
C VAL A 65 13.34 -33.24 -5.94
N PRO A 66 13.67 -34.49 -5.56
CA PRO A 66 13.71 -35.60 -6.51
C PRO A 66 12.35 -35.95 -7.12
N TYR A 67 12.34 -36.25 -8.43
CA TYR A 67 11.16 -36.61 -9.22
C TYR A 67 10.38 -37.79 -8.65
N GLU A 68 11.07 -38.80 -8.13
CA GLU A 68 10.46 -40.04 -7.66
C GLU A 68 9.63 -39.85 -6.39
N VAL A 69 9.88 -38.78 -5.63
CA VAL A 69 9.28 -38.57 -4.29
C VAL A 69 8.38 -37.35 -4.21
N ASP A 70 8.28 -36.54 -5.28
CA ASP A 70 7.58 -35.26 -5.26
C ASP A 70 6.73 -35.01 -6.52
N GLU A 71 5.41 -35.02 -6.36
CA GLU A 71 4.44 -34.80 -7.44
C GLU A 71 4.53 -33.41 -8.06
N VAL A 72 5.01 -32.42 -7.31
CA VAL A 72 5.22 -31.07 -7.83
C VAL A 72 6.42 -31.05 -8.77
N THR A 73 7.51 -31.75 -8.46
CA THR A 73 8.62 -31.96 -9.39
C THR A 73 8.17 -32.72 -10.62
N ARG A 74 7.36 -33.78 -10.48
CA ARG A 74 6.81 -34.50 -11.64
C ARG A 74 5.99 -33.57 -12.53
N LEU A 75 5.09 -32.79 -11.95
CA LEU A 75 4.32 -31.77 -12.67
C LEU A 75 5.24 -30.80 -13.44
N ILE A 76 6.26 -30.25 -12.78
CA ILE A 76 7.18 -29.28 -13.40
C ILE A 76 7.95 -29.89 -14.57
N VAL A 77 8.48 -31.10 -14.39
CA VAL A 77 9.28 -31.79 -15.41
C VAL A 77 8.41 -32.26 -16.58
N ASP A 78 7.27 -32.87 -16.29
CA ASP A 78 6.41 -33.50 -17.30
C ASP A 78 5.65 -32.46 -18.14
N THR A 79 5.44 -31.24 -17.62
CA THR A 79 4.73 -30.15 -18.34
C THR A 79 5.66 -29.15 -19.01
N HIS A 80 6.99 -29.33 -18.94
CA HIS A 80 7.94 -28.41 -19.55
C HIS A 80 7.87 -28.47 -21.10
N ASP A 81 7.63 -27.32 -21.73
CA ASP A 81 7.58 -27.18 -23.19
C ASP A 81 8.97 -26.83 -23.77
N ALA A 82 9.63 -27.83 -24.35
CA ALA A 82 10.96 -27.65 -24.95
C ALA A 82 10.98 -26.69 -26.16
N PRO A 83 10.02 -26.74 -27.11
CA PRO A 83 9.87 -25.70 -28.12
C PRO A 83 9.75 -24.27 -27.58
N ALA A 84 8.93 -24.05 -26.54
CA ALA A 84 8.78 -22.73 -25.90
C ALA A 84 10.08 -22.25 -25.24
N PHE A 85 10.85 -23.18 -24.66
CA PHE A 85 12.14 -22.89 -24.02
C PHE A 85 13.29 -22.62 -25.00
N ALA A 86 13.24 -23.20 -26.19
CA ALA A 86 14.33 -23.19 -27.18
C ALA A 86 14.96 -21.80 -27.46
N PRO A 87 14.20 -20.68 -27.55
CA PRO A 87 14.75 -19.36 -27.84
C PRO A 87 15.78 -18.88 -26.81
N ILE A 88 15.64 -19.27 -25.54
CA ILE A 88 16.53 -18.84 -24.45
C ILE A 88 17.46 -19.95 -23.95
N ALA A 89 17.32 -21.17 -24.47
CA ALA A 89 18.00 -22.35 -23.95
C ALA A 89 19.55 -22.30 -24.06
N HIS A 90 20.11 -21.34 -24.79
CA HIS A 90 21.54 -21.11 -24.93
C HIS A 90 22.09 -20.12 -23.88
N LEU A 91 21.21 -19.44 -23.13
CA LEU A 91 21.59 -18.42 -22.18
C LEU A 91 21.96 -19.02 -20.81
N THR A 92 22.77 -18.27 -20.07
CA THR A 92 22.93 -18.45 -18.63
C THR A 92 21.82 -17.71 -17.87
N VAL A 93 21.69 -17.92 -16.56
CA VAL A 93 20.74 -17.15 -15.73
C VAL A 93 21.02 -15.65 -15.84
N GLY A 94 22.30 -15.25 -15.84
CA GLY A 94 22.72 -13.85 -16.03
C GLY A 94 22.37 -13.33 -17.43
N GLY A 95 22.65 -14.10 -18.48
CA GLY A 95 22.27 -13.74 -19.85
C GLY A 95 20.76 -13.61 -20.03
N TRP A 96 19.99 -14.47 -19.36
CA TRP A 96 18.53 -14.41 -19.37
C TRP A 96 17.98 -13.21 -18.58
N ARG A 97 18.59 -12.84 -17.44
CA ARG A 97 18.29 -11.58 -16.75
C ARG A 97 18.38 -10.39 -17.71
N ASP A 98 19.47 -10.32 -18.47
CA ASP A 98 19.72 -9.23 -19.42
C ASP A 98 18.73 -9.26 -20.58
N TRP A 99 18.41 -10.46 -21.10
CA TRP A 99 17.37 -10.63 -22.11
C TRP A 99 16.00 -10.14 -21.63
N LEU A 100 15.58 -10.49 -20.40
CA LEU A 100 14.31 -10.04 -19.79
C LEU A 100 14.23 -8.52 -19.65
N LEU A 101 15.36 -7.86 -19.39
CA LEU A 101 15.44 -6.41 -19.27
C LEU A 101 15.47 -5.69 -20.62
N SER A 102 15.87 -6.38 -21.70
CA SER A 102 15.94 -5.83 -23.05
C SER A 102 14.56 -5.57 -23.69
N GLU A 103 14.57 -4.91 -24.84
CA GLU A 103 13.38 -4.69 -25.69
C GLU A 103 12.86 -5.97 -26.36
N HIS A 104 13.67 -7.03 -26.41
CA HIS A 104 13.27 -8.32 -27.01
C HIS A 104 12.25 -9.08 -26.15
N ALA A 105 12.22 -8.82 -24.83
CA ALA A 105 11.27 -9.42 -23.91
C ALA A 105 9.89 -8.73 -24.00
N THR A 106 9.27 -8.78 -25.18
CA THR A 106 7.92 -8.22 -25.41
C THR A 106 6.87 -9.05 -24.66
N PRO A 107 5.66 -8.50 -24.39
CA PRO A 107 4.58 -9.27 -23.77
C PRO A 107 4.27 -10.59 -24.49
N ASP A 108 4.27 -10.59 -25.82
CA ASP A 108 3.98 -11.78 -26.62
C ASP A 108 5.12 -12.81 -26.55
N ALA A 109 6.39 -12.35 -26.56
CA ALA A 109 7.54 -13.23 -26.40
C ALA A 109 7.55 -13.89 -25.01
N LEU A 110 7.23 -13.13 -23.96
CA LEU A 110 7.14 -13.65 -22.59
C LEU A 110 5.98 -14.64 -22.44
N ALA A 111 4.82 -14.38 -23.05
CA ALA A 111 3.70 -15.30 -23.05
C ALA A 111 4.02 -16.62 -23.78
N ALA A 112 4.69 -16.54 -24.94
CA ALA A 112 5.14 -17.72 -25.69
C ALA A 112 6.22 -18.53 -24.95
N LEU A 113 7.02 -17.88 -24.11
CA LEU A 113 8.09 -18.50 -23.34
C LEU A 113 7.58 -19.22 -22.09
N ALA A 114 6.52 -18.73 -21.46
CA ALA A 114 6.06 -19.17 -20.14
C ALA A 114 5.89 -20.71 -19.97
N PRO A 115 5.38 -21.48 -20.96
CA PRO A 115 5.29 -22.94 -20.87
C PRO A 115 6.66 -23.65 -20.79
N GLY A 116 7.71 -23.05 -21.35
CA GLY A 116 9.07 -23.56 -21.33
C GLY A 116 9.89 -23.11 -20.11
N LEU A 117 9.29 -22.39 -19.15
CA LEU A 117 9.98 -21.95 -17.94
C LEU A 117 9.69 -22.90 -16.78
N THR A 118 10.75 -23.37 -16.12
CA THR A 118 10.63 -24.03 -14.81
C THR A 118 10.64 -23.00 -13.69
N PRO A 119 9.98 -23.28 -12.55
CA PRO A 119 10.04 -22.44 -11.36
C PRO A 119 11.45 -22.13 -10.88
N GLU A 120 12.36 -23.10 -10.96
CA GLU A 120 13.73 -22.98 -10.50
C GLU A 120 14.53 -21.98 -11.36
N MET A 121 14.32 -21.97 -12.68
CA MET A 121 14.89 -20.91 -13.55
C MET A 121 14.38 -19.54 -13.09
N VAL A 122 13.06 -19.40 -12.95
CA VAL A 122 12.40 -18.13 -12.60
C VAL A 122 12.81 -17.62 -11.21
N ALA A 123 12.97 -18.52 -10.24
CA ALA A 123 13.51 -18.21 -8.93
C ALA A 123 15.01 -17.83 -8.99
N ALA A 124 15.80 -18.52 -9.81
CA ALA A 124 17.22 -18.20 -9.97
C ALA A 124 17.43 -16.78 -10.51
N VAL A 125 16.67 -16.39 -11.54
CA VAL A 125 16.83 -15.06 -12.14
C VAL A 125 16.34 -13.94 -11.22
N SER A 126 15.29 -14.18 -10.42
CA SER A 126 14.77 -13.17 -9.48
C SER A 126 15.81 -12.82 -8.40
N LYS A 127 16.61 -13.80 -7.95
CA LYS A 127 17.71 -13.61 -6.99
C LYS A 127 18.83 -12.69 -7.52
N LEU A 128 18.97 -12.55 -8.84
CA LEU A 128 19.95 -11.68 -9.50
C LEU A 128 19.42 -10.26 -9.79
N MET A 129 18.12 -10.04 -9.62
CA MET A 129 17.44 -8.79 -9.98
C MET A 129 17.33 -7.82 -8.81
N ARG A 130 17.46 -6.52 -9.10
CA ARG A 130 17.10 -5.46 -8.17
C ARG A 130 15.58 -5.33 -8.09
N ASN A 131 15.08 -4.58 -7.12
CA ASN A 131 13.63 -4.37 -6.99
C ASN A 131 13.04 -3.68 -8.23
N GLN A 132 13.76 -2.75 -8.85
CA GLN A 132 13.33 -2.10 -10.09
C GLN A 132 13.24 -3.09 -11.25
N ASP A 133 14.20 -4.01 -11.37
CA ASP A 133 14.24 -5.01 -12.43
C ASP A 133 13.02 -5.94 -12.34
N LEU A 134 12.71 -6.43 -11.13
CA LEU A 134 11.52 -7.24 -10.85
C LEU A 134 10.23 -6.53 -11.30
N ILE A 135 10.10 -5.24 -10.96
CA ILE A 135 8.92 -4.43 -11.33
C ILE A 135 8.83 -4.24 -12.85
N VAL A 136 9.95 -3.92 -13.50
CA VAL A 136 9.99 -3.63 -14.94
C VAL A 136 9.62 -4.88 -15.74
N VAL A 137 10.19 -6.03 -15.41
CA VAL A 137 9.90 -7.28 -16.14
C VAL A 137 8.48 -7.77 -15.85
N ALA A 138 8.04 -7.74 -14.58
CA ALA A 138 6.68 -8.14 -14.22
C ALA A 138 5.61 -7.28 -14.94
N ARG A 139 5.90 -5.99 -15.19
CA ARG A 139 5.02 -5.10 -15.96
C ARG A 139 4.91 -5.50 -17.44
N LYS A 140 5.94 -6.12 -18.03
CA LYS A 140 5.92 -6.60 -19.42
C LYS A 140 5.03 -7.84 -19.56
N CYS A 141 4.94 -8.66 -18.51
CA CYS A 141 4.10 -9.86 -18.49
C CYS A 141 2.61 -9.49 -18.42
N ARG A 142 1.80 -9.99 -19.36
CA ARG A 142 0.35 -9.77 -19.39
C ARG A 142 -0.36 -11.12 -19.21
N VAL A 143 -1.16 -11.22 -18.15
CA VAL A 143 -1.96 -12.39 -17.85
C VAL A 143 -3.38 -11.93 -17.64
N VAL A 144 -4.30 -12.46 -18.43
CA VAL A 144 -5.72 -12.05 -18.45
C VAL A 144 -6.58 -13.28 -18.21
N THR A 145 -7.40 -13.24 -17.18
CA THR A 145 -8.28 -14.34 -16.76
C THR A 145 -9.74 -13.86 -16.72
N ARG A 146 -10.67 -14.79 -16.87
CA ARG A 146 -12.10 -14.49 -17.09
C ARG A 146 -12.99 -15.47 -16.35
N PHE A 147 -13.99 -14.92 -15.67
CA PHE A 147 -15.10 -15.69 -15.10
C PHE A 147 -16.42 -14.93 -15.28
N ARG A 148 -16.81 -14.07 -14.33
CA ARG A 148 -17.96 -13.15 -14.48
C ARG A 148 -17.56 -11.77 -14.99
N ASN A 149 -16.28 -11.44 -14.83
CA ASN A 149 -15.63 -10.28 -15.42
C ASN A 149 -14.25 -10.67 -15.98
N THR A 150 -13.45 -9.68 -16.39
CA THR A 150 -12.10 -9.89 -16.94
C THR A 150 -11.07 -9.19 -16.06
N LEU A 151 -10.10 -9.95 -15.54
CA LEU A 151 -9.01 -9.46 -14.71
C LEU A 151 -7.70 -9.35 -15.49
N GLY A 152 -6.76 -8.53 -15.00
CA GLY A 152 -5.41 -8.45 -15.54
C GLY A 152 -5.22 -7.56 -16.77
N LEU A 153 -6.25 -6.86 -17.22
CA LEU A 153 -6.14 -5.89 -18.33
C LEU A 153 -5.29 -4.66 -17.95
N PRO A 154 -4.49 -4.11 -18.88
CA PRO A 154 -3.70 -2.91 -18.62
C PRO A 154 -4.53 -1.71 -18.15
N GLY A 155 -3.98 -0.95 -17.22
CA GLY A 155 -4.63 0.26 -16.68
C GLY A 155 -5.75 -0.03 -15.68
N ARG A 156 -5.95 -1.29 -15.28
CA ARG A 156 -6.91 -1.70 -14.25
C ARG A 156 -6.20 -2.29 -13.04
N LEU A 157 -6.79 -2.10 -11.87
CA LEU A 157 -6.39 -2.74 -10.62
C LEU A 157 -7.66 -3.33 -10.03
N ALA A 158 -7.62 -4.62 -9.71
CA ALA A 158 -8.73 -5.31 -9.08
C ALA A 158 -8.41 -5.58 -7.60
N VAL A 159 -9.45 -5.57 -6.76
CA VAL A 159 -9.34 -5.66 -5.31
C VAL A 159 -10.28 -6.74 -4.80
N ARG A 160 -9.75 -7.64 -3.97
CA ARG A 160 -10.56 -8.58 -3.17
C ARG A 160 -11.27 -7.80 -2.08
N LEU A 161 -12.58 -7.99 -1.97
CA LEU A 161 -13.36 -7.57 -0.81
C LEU A 161 -13.51 -8.77 0.13
N GLN A 162 -12.93 -8.69 1.32
CA GLN A 162 -12.94 -9.80 2.29
C GLN A 162 -13.64 -9.43 3.62
N PRO A 163 -14.98 -9.48 3.69
CA PRO A 163 -15.75 -9.11 4.87
C PRO A 163 -15.78 -10.25 5.90
N ASN A 164 -14.63 -10.56 6.52
CA ASN A 164 -14.55 -11.58 7.57
C ASN A 164 -15.27 -11.11 8.84
N HIS A 165 -15.93 -12.03 9.54
CA HIS A 165 -16.54 -11.78 10.84
C HIS A 165 -16.07 -12.85 11.86
N PRO A 166 -15.72 -12.50 13.12
CA PRO A 166 -15.17 -13.45 14.08
C PRO A 166 -16.03 -14.69 14.39
N THR A 167 -17.32 -14.59 14.10
CA THR A 167 -18.32 -15.64 14.36
C THR A 167 -19.16 -15.98 13.13
N ASP A 168 -18.74 -15.55 11.94
CA ASP A 168 -19.50 -15.71 10.69
C ASP A 168 -20.94 -15.17 10.74
N ASP A 169 -21.18 -14.06 11.44
CA ASP A 169 -22.51 -13.45 11.50
C ASP A 169 -22.88 -12.83 10.16
N LEU A 170 -23.96 -13.31 9.55
CA LEU A 170 -24.38 -12.90 8.21
C LEU A 170 -24.66 -11.40 8.09
N ARG A 171 -25.16 -10.74 9.16
CA ARG A 171 -25.46 -9.31 9.12
C ARG A 171 -24.19 -8.48 9.18
N GLY A 172 -23.24 -8.86 10.04
CA GLY A 172 -21.93 -8.23 10.12
C GLY A 172 -21.17 -8.34 8.80
N ILE A 173 -21.18 -9.53 8.19
CA ILE A 173 -20.58 -9.78 6.87
C ILE A 173 -21.26 -8.92 5.81
N ALA A 174 -22.60 -8.90 5.75
CA ALA A 174 -23.33 -8.11 4.76
C ALA A 174 -23.08 -6.61 4.89
N ALA A 175 -22.97 -6.09 6.12
CA ALA A 175 -22.65 -4.68 6.37
C ALA A 175 -21.25 -4.31 5.86
N SER A 176 -20.24 -5.14 6.17
CA SER A 176 -18.86 -4.92 5.68
C SER A 176 -18.75 -5.10 4.17
N MET A 177 -19.52 -6.02 3.59
CA MET A 177 -19.60 -6.19 2.14
C MET A 177 -20.18 -4.94 1.46
N LEU A 178 -21.28 -4.39 1.98
CA LEU A 178 -21.89 -3.18 1.43
C LEU A 178 -20.91 -2.00 1.47
N ASP A 179 -20.22 -1.81 2.61
CA ASP A 179 -19.21 -0.77 2.78
C ASP A 179 -18.11 -0.91 1.71
N GLY A 180 -17.53 -2.10 1.56
CA GLY A 180 -16.51 -2.36 0.55
C GLY A 180 -16.96 -2.13 -0.89
N LEU A 181 -18.19 -2.52 -1.23
CA LEU A 181 -18.77 -2.30 -2.55
C LEU A 181 -18.92 -0.80 -2.87
N LEU A 182 -19.27 0.03 -1.89
CA LEU A 182 -19.37 1.50 -2.06
C LEU A 182 -18.01 2.15 -2.37
N TYR A 183 -16.90 1.51 -1.99
CA TYR A 183 -15.55 1.92 -2.36
C TYR A 183 -15.06 1.32 -3.69
N GLY A 184 -15.92 0.59 -4.42
CA GLY A 184 -15.54 -0.11 -5.65
C GLY A 184 -14.61 -1.29 -5.43
N SER A 185 -14.59 -1.87 -4.22
CA SER A 185 -13.86 -3.11 -3.93
C SER A 185 -14.71 -4.33 -4.25
N GLY A 186 -14.05 -5.46 -4.51
CA GLY A 186 -14.72 -6.73 -4.74
C GLY A 186 -14.85 -7.10 -6.20
N ASP A 187 -14.25 -6.35 -7.13
CA ASP A 187 -14.19 -6.69 -8.55
C ASP A 187 -13.26 -7.89 -8.83
N ALA A 188 -12.23 -8.13 -7.99
CA ALA A 188 -11.43 -9.35 -8.09
C ALA A 188 -12.20 -10.57 -7.57
N VAL A 189 -12.82 -10.46 -6.40
CA VAL A 189 -13.67 -11.46 -5.75
C VAL A 189 -14.27 -10.85 -4.48
N ILE A 190 -15.50 -11.23 -4.13
CA ILE A 190 -16.04 -11.05 -2.78
C ILE A 190 -15.79 -12.37 -2.03
N GLY A 191 -14.75 -12.38 -1.20
CA GLY A 191 -14.22 -13.57 -0.55
C GLY A 191 -14.51 -13.59 0.95
N ILE A 192 -14.89 -14.72 1.55
CA ILE A 192 -14.99 -14.82 3.03
C ILE A 192 -14.03 -15.90 3.50
N ASN A 193 -13.14 -15.57 4.43
CA ASN A 193 -12.40 -16.57 5.19
C ASN A 193 -13.21 -16.90 6.46
N PRO A 194 -13.91 -18.05 6.48
CA PRO A 194 -14.88 -18.37 7.52
C PRO A 194 -14.18 -18.76 8.83
N ALA A 195 -14.79 -18.43 9.97
CA ALA A 195 -14.39 -18.96 11.27
C ALA A 195 -14.84 -20.42 11.49
N SER A 196 -15.89 -20.86 10.77
CA SER A 196 -16.49 -22.19 10.86
C SER A 196 -16.06 -23.10 9.70
N ASP A 197 -15.86 -24.40 10.00
CA ASP A 197 -15.69 -25.47 9.00
C ASP A 197 -16.99 -26.25 8.72
N SER A 198 -18.14 -25.80 9.23
CA SER A 198 -19.42 -26.46 9.02
C SER A 198 -19.95 -26.22 7.61
N THR A 199 -20.12 -27.28 6.81
CA THR A 199 -20.65 -27.19 5.44
C THR A 199 -22.01 -26.51 5.36
N ALA A 200 -22.83 -26.57 6.41
CA ALA A 200 -24.12 -25.86 6.47
C ALA A 200 -23.94 -24.33 6.63
N VAL A 201 -22.98 -23.90 7.45
CA VAL A 201 -22.63 -22.48 7.62
C VAL A 201 -21.99 -21.95 6.33
N LEU A 202 -21.00 -22.68 5.81
CA LEU A 202 -20.32 -22.37 4.56
C LEU A 202 -21.32 -22.24 3.39
N GLY A 203 -22.24 -23.20 3.26
CA GLY A 203 -23.27 -23.15 2.22
C GLY A 203 -24.23 -21.97 2.38
N SER A 204 -24.50 -21.53 3.60
CA SER A 204 -25.32 -20.33 3.87
C SER A 204 -24.58 -19.05 3.47
N LEU A 205 -23.27 -18.98 3.72
CA LEU A 205 -22.41 -17.86 3.27
C LEU A 205 -22.38 -17.77 1.74
N VAL A 206 -22.14 -18.90 1.04
CA VAL A 206 -22.13 -18.93 -0.43
C VAL A 206 -23.47 -18.47 -1.01
N LYS A 207 -24.60 -18.97 -0.46
CA LYS A 207 -25.94 -18.57 -0.92
C LYS A 207 -26.22 -17.08 -0.71
N MET A 208 -25.81 -16.52 0.44
CA MET A 208 -25.95 -15.10 0.72
C MET A 208 -25.16 -14.24 -0.28
N LEU A 209 -23.90 -14.60 -0.54
CA LEU A 209 -23.08 -13.90 -1.54
C LEU A 209 -23.69 -13.99 -2.95
N ALA A 210 -24.14 -15.18 -3.35
CA ALA A 210 -24.78 -15.40 -4.64
C ALA A 210 -26.06 -14.57 -4.78
N GLU A 211 -26.92 -14.53 -3.75
CA GLU A 211 -28.14 -13.72 -3.75
C GLU A 211 -27.83 -12.24 -3.97
N VAL A 212 -26.83 -11.68 -3.29
CA VAL A 212 -26.45 -10.27 -3.46
C VAL A 212 -25.91 -10.00 -4.86
N ILE A 213 -25.01 -10.86 -5.36
CA ILE A 213 -24.43 -10.70 -6.70
C ILE A 213 -25.53 -10.77 -7.77
N GLU A 214 -26.42 -11.76 -7.69
CA GLU A 214 -27.47 -11.99 -8.68
C GLU A 214 -28.56 -10.92 -8.61
N ARG A 215 -28.99 -10.52 -7.40
CA ARG A 215 -30.04 -9.51 -7.20
C ARG A 215 -29.66 -8.13 -7.70
N TYR A 216 -28.38 -7.76 -7.55
CA TYR A 216 -27.87 -6.45 -7.95
C TYR A 216 -27.06 -6.50 -9.25
N GLU A 217 -27.04 -7.65 -9.93
CA GLU A 217 -26.31 -7.88 -11.19
C GLU A 217 -24.84 -7.41 -11.12
N ILE A 218 -24.19 -7.64 -9.98
CA ILE A 218 -22.83 -7.17 -9.73
C ILE A 218 -21.88 -7.98 -10.62
N PRO A 219 -21.04 -7.35 -11.48
CA PRO A 219 -20.14 -8.06 -12.38
C PRO A 219 -18.89 -8.56 -11.63
N THR A 220 -19.10 -9.49 -10.70
CA THR A 220 -18.06 -10.10 -9.86
C THR A 220 -18.43 -11.53 -9.46
N GLN A 221 -17.53 -12.20 -8.76
CA GLN A 221 -17.61 -13.57 -8.30
C GLN A 221 -17.47 -13.66 -6.79
N SER A 222 -18.12 -14.67 -6.22
CA SER A 222 -18.03 -15.01 -4.81
C SER A 222 -17.01 -16.12 -4.53
N CYS A 223 -16.46 -16.14 -3.33
CA CYS A 223 -15.65 -17.26 -2.85
C CYS A 223 -15.76 -17.40 -1.34
N VAL A 224 -15.92 -18.62 -0.83
CA VAL A 224 -15.71 -18.92 0.59
C VAL A 224 -14.40 -19.70 0.68
N LEU A 225 -13.42 -19.13 1.36
CA LEU A 225 -12.04 -19.60 1.44
C LEU A 225 -11.92 -20.74 2.47
N THR A 226 -12.58 -21.85 2.18
CA THR A 226 -12.51 -23.10 2.98
C THR A 226 -11.65 -24.14 2.26
N HIS A 227 -11.35 -25.27 2.92
CA HIS A 227 -10.67 -26.39 2.29
C HIS A 227 -11.46 -26.92 1.07
N VAL A 228 -10.75 -27.24 -0.01
CA VAL A 228 -11.31 -27.64 -1.31
C VAL A 228 -12.39 -28.72 -1.23
N THR A 229 -12.24 -29.70 -0.33
CA THR A 229 -13.21 -30.78 -0.12
C THR A 229 -14.55 -30.31 0.42
N ASN A 230 -14.59 -29.25 1.24
CA ASN A 230 -15.83 -28.65 1.70
C ASN A 230 -16.56 -27.99 0.53
N THR A 231 -15.81 -27.33 -0.35
CA THR A 231 -16.35 -26.74 -1.57
C THR A 231 -16.93 -27.80 -2.50
N MET A 232 -16.25 -28.93 -2.71
CA MET A 232 -16.80 -30.04 -3.50
C MET A 232 -18.11 -30.59 -2.92
N ARG A 233 -18.18 -30.81 -1.60
CA ARG A 233 -19.43 -31.23 -0.93
C ARG A 233 -20.55 -30.21 -1.11
N MET A 234 -20.23 -28.91 -1.11
CA MET A 234 -21.21 -27.86 -1.40
C MET A 234 -21.70 -27.93 -2.84
N ILE A 235 -20.81 -28.18 -3.81
CA ILE A 235 -21.16 -28.38 -5.22
C ILE A 235 -22.10 -29.59 -5.39
N GLU A 236 -21.77 -30.73 -4.78
CA GLU A 236 -22.62 -31.94 -4.77
C GLU A 236 -24.01 -31.67 -4.18
N ALA A 237 -24.08 -30.80 -3.16
CA ALA A 237 -25.32 -30.37 -2.53
C ALA A 237 -26.07 -29.27 -3.32
N GLY A 238 -25.61 -28.90 -4.51
CA GLY A 238 -26.26 -27.90 -5.38
C GLY A 238 -26.12 -26.45 -4.90
N VAL A 239 -25.11 -26.15 -4.07
CA VAL A 239 -24.80 -24.78 -3.64
C VAL A 239 -24.16 -24.01 -4.82
N PRO A 240 -24.53 -22.73 -5.07
CA PRO A 240 -24.08 -21.96 -6.23
C PRO A 240 -22.64 -21.43 -6.08
N VAL A 241 -21.66 -22.32 -6.03
CA VAL A 241 -20.22 -21.98 -5.90
C VAL A 241 -19.71 -21.33 -7.19
N ASP A 242 -19.18 -20.11 -7.10
CA ASP A 242 -18.49 -19.46 -8.23
C ASP A 242 -17.02 -19.89 -8.33
N LEU A 243 -16.22 -19.67 -7.29
CA LEU A 243 -14.80 -20.04 -7.25
C LEU A 243 -14.48 -21.12 -6.21
N VAL A 244 -13.47 -21.92 -6.50
CA VAL A 244 -12.89 -22.90 -5.58
C VAL A 244 -11.57 -22.38 -5.04
N PHE A 245 -11.52 -22.13 -3.74
CA PHE A 245 -10.31 -21.73 -3.05
C PHE A 245 -9.49 -22.94 -2.58
N GLN A 246 -8.17 -22.81 -2.60
CA GLN A 246 -7.27 -23.70 -1.84
C GLN A 246 -5.89 -23.06 -1.61
N SER A 247 -5.31 -23.25 -0.43
CA SER A 247 -3.89 -22.95 -0.19
C SER A 247 -3.02 -24.07 -0.78
N VAL A 248 -1.96 -23.69 -1.50
CA VAL A 248 -1.01 -24.63 -2.16
C VAL A 248 0.44 -24.29 -1.83
N ALA A 249 1.32 -25.28 -1.91
CA ALA A 249 2.74 -25.17 -1.64
C ALA A 249 3.59 -25.85 -2.75
N GLY A 250 4.88 -25.55 -2.74
CA GLY A 250 5.82 -26.01 -3.76
C GLY A 250 6.38 -27.42 -3.61
N THR A 251 5.86 -28.23 -2.67
CA THR A 251 6.28 -29.62 -2.46
C THR A 251 5.08 -30.52 -2.17
N GLU A 252 5.15 -31.78 -2.59
CA GLU A 252 4.15 -32.81 -2.33
C GLU A 252 3.94 -32.98 -0.82
N GLN A 253 5.03 -32.98 -0.04
CA GLN A 253 4.95 -33.12 1.41
C GLN A 253 4.19 -31.97 2.07
N ALA A 254 4.40 -30.72 1.64
CA ALA A 254 3.67 -29.57 2.16
C ALA A 254 2.18 -29.61 1.76
N ASN A 255 1.89 -29.95 0.49
CA ASN A 255 0.52 -30.11 -0.01
C ASN A 255 -0.25 -31.21 0.72
N LYS A 256 0.39 -32.35 1.01
CA LYS A 256 -0.18 -33.40 1.87
C LYS A 256 -0.46 -32.89 3.28
N GLY A 257 0.41 -32.03 3.83
CA GLY A 257 0.18 -31.34 5.10
C GLY A 257 -1.07 -30.46 5.10
N PHE A 258 -1.42 -29.89 3.95
CA PHE A 258 -2.69 -29.17 3.73
C PHE A 258 -3.87 -30.08 3.40
N GLY A 259 -3.68 -31.39 3.31
CA GLY A 259 -4.76 -32.34 2.98
C GLY A 259 -5.09 -32.43 1.49
N ILE A 260 -4.18 -32.00 0.60
CA ILE A 260 -4.42 -31.94 -0.84
C ILE A 260 -3.35 -32.68 -1.66
N ASN A 261 -3.69 -33.01 -2.90
CA ASN A 261 -2.79 -33.45 -3.96
C ASN A 261 -3.30 -32.95 -5.32
N LEU A 262 -2.50 -33.10 -6.38
CA LEU A 262 -2.88 -32.61 -7.72
C LEU A 262 -4.16 -33.26 -8.27
N ALA A 263 -4.42 -34.52 -7.95
CA ALA A 263 -5.63 -35.22 -8.40
C ALA A 263 -6.91 -34.63 -7.81
N LEU A 264 -6.90 -34.33 -6.51
CA LEU A 264 -8.01 -33.69 -5.80
C LEU A 264 -8.26 -32.27 -6.34
N LEU A 265 -7.20 -31.50 -6.60
CA LEU A 265 -7.34 -30.17 -7.19
C LEU A 265 -7.96 -30.23 -8.59
N ARG A 266 -7.61 -31.25 -9.39
CA ARG A 266 -8.19 -31.47 -10.72
C ARG A 266 -9.68 -31.81 -10.62
N GLU A 267 -10.05 -32.72 -9.73
CA GLU A 267 -11.44 -33.08 -9.47
C GLU A 267 -12.27 -31.86 -9.05
N ALA A 268 -11.74 -31.02 -8.17
CA ALA A 268 -12.41 -29.81 -7.72
C ALA A 268 -12.57 -28.76 -8.83
N ASN A 269 -11.54 -28.57 -9.66
CA ASN A 269 -11.61 -27.71 -10.85
C ASN A 269 -12.69 -28.19 -11.83
N ASP A 270 -12.72 -29.50 -12.12
CA ASP A 270 -13.71 -30.09 -13.02
C ASP A 270 -15.14 -29.97 -12.45
N ALA A 271 -15.30 -30.20 -11.15
CA ALA A 271 -16.58 -30.03 -10.45
C ALA A 271 -17.09 -28.59 -10.56
N ALA A 272 -16.24 -27.58 -10.33
CA ALA A 272 -16.64 -26.18 -10.42
C ALA A 272 -16.91 -25.74 -11.87
N ARG A 273 -16.09 -26.17 -12.85
CA ARG A 273 -16.36 -25.90 -14.27
C ARG A 273 -17.67 -26.52 -14.74
N SER A 274 -18.06 -27.67 -14.19
CA SER A 274 -19.34 -28.33 -14.50
C SER A 274 -20.57 -27.46 -14.19
N LEU A 275 -20.45 -26.53 -13.23
CA LEU A 275 -21.53 -25.61 -12.85
C LEU A 275 -21.78 -24.52 -13.90
N LYS A 276 -20.80 -24.22 -14.78
CA LYS A 276 -20.90 -23.24 -15.87
C LYS A 276 -21.46 -21.87 -15.43
N ARG A 277 -21.01 -21.40 -14.26
CA ARG A 277 -21.50 -20.14 -13.66
C ARG A 277 -20.82 -18.87 -14.19
N GLY A 278 -19.69 -19.01 -14.88
CA GLY A 278 -18.99 -17.88 -15.48
C GLY A 278 -19.75 -17.35 -16.70
N THR A 279 -19.88 -16.02 -16.80
CA THR A 279 -20.60 -15.34 -17.89
C THR A 279 -19.68 -14.85 -19.01
N VAL A 280 -18.37 -14.78 -18.75
CA VAL A 280 -17.33 -14.26 -19.64
C VAL A 280 -16.23 -15.30 -19.91
N GLY A 281 -15.95 -16.17 -18.95
CA GLY A 281 -14.99 -17.26 -19.06
C GLY A 281 -15.20 -18.32 -17.98
N ASP A 282 -14.27 -19.26 -17.86
CA ASP A 282 -14.39 -20.45 -17.03
C ASP A 282 -13.17 -20.70 -16.14
N ASN A 283 -12.39 -19.65 -15.83
CA ASN A 283 -11.36 -19.73 -14.79
C ASN A 283 -12.04 -19.77 -13.42
N VAL A 284 -12.05 -20.93 -12.75
CA VAL A 284 -12.81 -21.16 -11.51
C VAL A 284 -11.96 -21.29 -10.25
N MET A 285 -10.63 -21.45 -10.39
CA MET A 285 -9.76 -21.68 -9.24
C MET A 285 -9.26 -20.37 -8.63
N TYR A 286 -9.11 -20.37 -7.31
CA TYR A 286 -8.44 -19.31 -6.56
C TYR A 286 -7.41 -19.96 -5.62
N PHE A 287 -6.13 -19.69 -5.83
CA PHE A 287 -5.06 -20.19 -4.97
C PHE A 287 -4.47 -19.13 -4.07
N GLU A 288 -4.09 -19.55 -2.86
CA GLU A 288 -3.17 -18.80 -1.99
C GLU A 288 -1.87 -19.55 -1.81
N THR A 289 -0.77 -18.81 -1.86
CA THR A 289 0.60 -19.27 -1.61
C THR A 289 1.24 -18.36 -0.56
N GLY A 290 2.49 -18.61 -0.22
CA GLY A 290 3.18 -17.78 0.75
C GLY A 290 4.51 -18.37 1.14
N GLN A 291 5.52 -17.53 1.09
CA GLN A 291 6.85 -17.86 1.57
C GLN A 291 6.82 -18.28 3.05
N GLY A 292 7.53 -19.36 3.34
CA GLY A 292 7.60 -19.94 4.68
C GLY A 292 6.66 -21.13 4.89
N SER A 293 5.64 -21.31 4.05
CA SER A 293 4.67 -22.42 4.17
C SER A 293 5.35 -23.79 4.22
N ALA A 294 6.23 -24.09 3.26
CA ALA A 294 6.95 -25.35 3.22
C ALA A 294 7.95 -25.52 4.38
N LEU A 295 8.56 -24.43 4.87
CA LEU A 295 9.45 -24.48 6.03
C LEU A 295 8.67 -24.75 7.31
N SER A 296 7.54 -24.06 7.50
CA SER A 296 6.62 -24.26 8.62
C SER A 296 6.10 -25.70 8.69
N ALA A 297 5.84 -26.32 7.53
CA ALA A 297 5.42 -27.71 7.42
C ALA A 297 6.58 -28.73 7.55
N GLY A 298 7.82 -28.30 7.75
CA GLY A 298 8.99 -29.19 7.78
C GLY A 298 9.29 -29.86 6.43
N ALA A 299 8.75 -29.32 5.34
CA ALA A 299 8.67 -29.89 4.00
C ALA A 299 9.49 -29.11 2.95
N HIS A 300 10.51 -28.38 3.40
CA HIS A 300 11.32 -27.49 2.58
C HIS A 300 12.51 -28.15 1.87
N HIS A 301 12.92 -29.36 2.26
CA HIS A 301 14.03 -30.11 1.64
C HIS A 301 15.35 -29.32 1.49
N ARG A 302 15.66 -28.43 2.44
CA ARG A 302 16.82 -27.50 2.40
C ARG A 302 16.79 -26.49 1.24
N VAL A 303 15.66 -26.37 0.55
CA VAL A 303 15.43 -25.38 -0.50
C VAL A 303 14.96 -24.08 0.15
N ASP A 304 15.40 -22.94 -0.39
CA ASP A 304 15.00 -21.62 0.11
C ASP A 304 13.55 -21.27 -0.19
N GLN A 305 13.02 -20.32 0.58
CA GLN A 305 11.61 -19.92 0.49
C GLN A 305 11.21 -19.39 -0.90
N GLN A 306 12.08 -18.64 -1.60
CA GLN A 306 11.72 -18.08 -2.92
C GLN A 306 11.54 -19.18 -3.96
N THR A 307 12.44 -20.16 -3.92
CA THR A 307 12.42 -21.25 -4.89
C THR A 307 11.21 -22.15 -4.68
N LEU A 308 10.85 -22.44 -3.42
CA LEU A 308 9.63 -23.19 -3.11
C LEU A 308 8.35 -22.41 -3.40
N GLU A 309 8.36 -21.10 -3.21
CA GLU A 309 7.24 -20.23 -3.58
C GLU A 309 7.02 -20.23 -5.10
N ALA A 310 8.09 -20.12 -5.89
CA ALA A 310 7.99 -20.26 -7.34
C ALA A 310 7.43 -21.63 -7.76
N ARG A 311 7.77 -22.71 -7.04
CA ARG A 311 7.22 -24.05 -7.31
C ARG A 311 5.74 -24.15 -6.99
N ALA A 312 5.25 -23.44 -5.96
CA ALA A 312 3.82 -23.34 -5.68
C ALA A 312 3.06 -22.71 -6.86
N TYR A 313 3.70 -21.79 -7.59
CA TYR A 313 3.13 -21.22 -8.82
C TYR A 313 3.00 -22.23 -9.96
N ALA A 314 3.87 -23.25 -10.06
CA ALA A 314 3.66 -24.33 -11.03
C ALA A 314 2.41 -25.14 -10.70
N VAL A 315 2.17 -25.43 -9.41
CA VAL A 315 0.93 -26.08 -8.96
C VAL A 315 -0.28 -25.23 -9.34
N ALA A 316 -0.26 -23.93 -9.05
CA ALA A 316 -1.36 -23.04 -9.40
C ALA A 316 -1.58 -22.96 -10.92
N ARG A 317 -0.51 -22.88 -11.73
CA ARG A 317 -0.57 -22.71 -13.19
C ARG A 317 -1.30 -23.84 -13.89
N GLU A 318 -1.13 -25.07 -13.41
CA GLU A 318 -1.78 -26.28 -13.94
C GLU A 318 -3.30 -26.18 -14.01
N PHE A 319 -3.93 -25.38 -13.14
CA PHE A 319 -5.39 -25.31 -13.05
C PHE A 319 -5.99 -24.00 -13.58
N GLU A 320 -5.22 -23.21 -14.33
CA GLU A 320 -5.68 -21.98 -14.99
C GLU A 320 -6.57 -21.08 -14.08
N PRO A 321 -6.07 -20.67 -12.90
CA PRO A 321 -6.89 -20.02 -11.90
C PRO A 321 -7.38 -18.66 -12.38
N LEU A 322 -8.48 -18.18 -11.81
CA LEU A 322 -8.87 -16.79 -11.96
C LEU A 322 -7.91 -15.89 -11.18
N LEU A 323 -7.52 -16.34 -9.99
CA LEU A 323 -6.71 -15.62 -9.01
C LEU A 323 -5.64 -16.54 -8.41
N ALA A 324 -4.44 -16.02 -8.24
CA ALA A 324 -3.45 -16.58 -7.33
C ALA A 324 -2.91 -15.44 -6.47
N ASN A 325 -2.87 -15.58 -5.15
CA ASN A 325 -2.30 -14.55 -4.28
C ASN A 325 -1.16 -15.15 -3.45
N THR A 326 0.01 -14.50 -3.48
CA THR A 326 0.96 -14.68 -2.38
C THR A 326 0.44 -13.95 -1.15
N VAL A 327 0.60 -14.54 0.03
CA VAL A 327 0.32 -13.89 1.30
C VAL A 327 1.64 -13.58 2.01
N VAL A 328 2.06 -12.32 1.95
CA VAL A 328 3.36 -11.88 2.44
C VAL A 328 3.24 -11.29 3.85
N GLY A 329 4.05 -11.77 4.79
CA GLY A 329 4.08 -11.27 6.17
C GLY A 329 2.94 -11.79 7.05
N PHE A 330 2.21 -12.82 6.59
CA PHE A 330 1.12 -13.43 7.34
C PHE A 330 1.60 -14.43 8.40
N ILE A 331 2.58 -15.28 8.09
CA ILE A 331 2.96 -16.36 9.01
C ILE A 331 3.65 -15.81 10.26
N GLY A 332 4.69 -14.99 10.08
CA GLY A 332 5.37 -14.36 11.21
C GLY A 332 6.77 -13.81 10.89
N PRO A 333 7.35 -13.05 11.84
CA PRO A 333 8.69 -12.45 11.71
C PRO A 333 9.82 -13.48 11.57
N GLU A 334 9.60 -14.72 12.01
CA GLU A 334 10.53 -15.84 11.86
C GLU A 334 10.75 -16.24 10.39
N TYR A 335 9.83 -15.91 9.49
CA TYR A 335 9.96 -16.15 8.04
C TYR A 335 10.34 -14.88 7.27
N LEU A 336 9.71 -13.75 7.61
CA LEU A 336 9.99 -12.42 7.07
C LEU A 336 9.96 -11.36 8.19
N TYR A 337 11.14 -11.00 8.70
CA TYR A 337 11.29 -10.23 9.94
C TYR A 337 10.92 -8.75 9.84
N ASN A 338 11.20 -8.09 8.72
CA ASN A 338 11.06 -6.64 8.59
C ASN A 338 10.51 -6.22 7.23
N GLY A 339 10.11 -4.95 7.12
CA GLY A 339 9.52 -4.41 5.89
C GLY A 339 10.41 -4.53 4.65
N LYS A 340 11.74 -4.54 4.77
CA LYS A 340 12.61 -4.75 3.61
C LYS A 340 12.47 -6.17 3.07
N GLN A 341 12.40 -7.16 3.95
CA GLN A 341 12.20 -8.57 3.58
C GLN A 341 10.80 -8.77 2.99
N ILE A 342 9.76 -8.19 3.60
CA ILE A 342 8.37 -8.25 3.12
C ILE A 342 8.25 -7.60 1.71
N ILE A 343 8.77 -6.39 1.52
CA ILE A 343 8.75 -5.72 0.21
C ILE A 343 9.48 -6.55 -0.84
N ARG A 344 10.66 -7.09 -0.48
CA ARG A 344 11.46 -7.88 -1.40
C ARG A 344 10.73 -9.17 -1.79
N ALA A 345 10.18 -9.90 -0.82
CA ALA A 345 9.39 -11.10 -1.05
C ALA A 345 8.20 -10.85 -1.97
N GLY A 346 7.35 -9.85 -1.67
CA GLY A 346 6.19 -9.55 -2.51
C GLY A 346 6.54 -9.14 -3.95
N LEU A 347 7.68 -8.48 -4.16
CA LEU A 347 8.17 -8.16 -5.50
C LEU A 347 8.70 -9.39 -6.26
N GLU A 348 9.41 -10.29 -5.58
CA GLU A 348 9.89 -11.54 -6.18
C GLU A 348 8.73 -12.46 -6.52
N ASP A 349 7.76 -12.58 -5.62
CA ASP A 349 6.55 -13.39 -5.79
C ASP A 349 5.70 -12.91 -6.97
N HIS A 350 5.40 -11.61 -7.02
CA HIS A 350 4.66 -11.04 -8.15
C HIS A 350 5.44 -11.18 -9.47
N PHE A 351 6.76 -11.00 -9.46
CA PHE A 351 7.59 -11.22 -10.65
C PHE A 351 7.55 -12.69 -11.10
N CYS A 352 7.79 -13.63 -10.19
CA CYS A 352 7.86 -15.05 -10.50
C CYS A 352 6.50 -15.57 -10.98
N GLY A 353 5.41 -15.21 -10.30
CA GLY A 353 4.06 -15.58 -10.71
C GLY A 353 3.71 -15.02 -12.09
N LYS A 354 3.98 -13.74 -12.37
CA LYS A 354 3.73 -13.13 -13.69
C LYS A 354 4.54 -13.80 -14.80
N LEU A 355 5.82 -14.10 -14.56
CA LEU A 355 6.70 -14.70 -15.56
C LEU A 355 6.31 -16.15 -15.87
N LEU A 356 5.76 -16.87 -14.88
CA LEU A 356 5.17 -18.20 -15.04
C LEU A 356 3.74 -18.18 -15.63
N GLY A 357 3.20 -16.99 -15.96
CA GLY A 357 1.90 -16.86 -16.61
C GLY A 357 0.69 -16.86 -15.68
N LEU A 358 0.87 -16.59 -14.38
CA LEU A 358 -0.24 -16.54 -13.41
C LEU A 358 -0.89 -15.15 -13.27
N PRO A 359 -2.20 -15.09 -12.97
CA PRO A 359 -2.91 -13.89 -12.55
C PRO A 359 -2.57 -13.55 -11.08
N ILE A 360 -1.29 -13.29 -10.81
CA ILE A 360 -0.78 -13.14 -9.45
C ILE A 360 -1.17 -11.77 -8.85
N GLY A 361 -1.78 -11.81 -7.65
CA GLY A 361 -1.96 -10.69 -6.74
C GLY A 361 -1.11 -10.89 -5.47
N CYS A 362 -1.25 -9.98 -4.51
CA CYS A 362 -0.43 -9.97 -3.30
C CYS A 362 -1.24 -9.46 -2.11
N ASP A 363 -1.42 -10.31 -1.11
CA ASP A 363 -1.97 -9.96 0.18
C ASP A 363 -0.83 -9.57 1.12
N ILE A 364 -0.86 -8.32 1.58
CA ILE A 364 0.17 -7.77 2.47
C ILE A 364 -0.38 -7.80 3.90
N CYS A 365 0.10 -8.76 4.69
CA CYS A 365 -0.27 -8.91 6.08
C CYS A 365 0.84 -8.41 7.01
N TYR A 366 0.46 -8.03 8.24
CA TYR A 366 1.41 -7.73 9.30
C TYR A 366 0.88 -8.27 10.63
N ILE A 367 1.66 -9.13 11.27
CA ILE A 367 1.38 -9.72 12.59
C ILE A 367 2.59 -9.44 13.49
N TYR A 368 2.39 -8.75 14.62
CA TYR A 368 3.39 -8.54 15.69
C TYR A 368 4.81 -8.09 15.24
N VAL A 369 4.94 -7.29 14.18
CA VAL A 369 6.24 -6.72 13.79
C VAL A 369 6.39 -5.32 14.40
N SER A 370 7.50 -5.12 15.13
CA SER A 370 7.94 -3.89 15.83
C SER A 370 7.25 -2.57 15.39
N PRO A 371 6.87 -1.67 16.34
CA PRO A 371 6.08 -0.45 16.10
C PRO A 371 6.67 0.59 15.12
N ARG A 372 7.82 0.32 14.48
CA ARG A 372 8.43 1.15 13.43
C ARG A 372 7.97 0.84 11.99
N LEU A 373 7.02 -0.06 11.78
CA LEU A 373 6.60 -0.51 10.43
C LEU A 373 5.38 0.21 9.81
N ALA A 374 5.08 1.44 10.26
CA ALA A 374 4.28 2.40 9.47
C ALA A 374 4.87 2.68 8.05
N CYS A 375 6.09 2.18 7.76
CA CYS A 375 6.77 2.27 6.48
C CYS A 375 6.13 1.42 5.35
N LEU A 376 5.31 0.40 5.63
CA LEU A 376 4.63 -0.38 4.59
C LEU A 376 3.48 0.41 3.91
N ARG A 377 2.90 1.43 4.57
CA ARG A 377 1.98 2.38 3.91
C ARG A 377 2.64 3.18 2.78
N ARG A 378 3.96 3.35 2.81
CA ARG A 378 4.73 4.01 1.73
C ARG A 378 5.04 3.07 0.56
N SER A 379 4.76 1.78 0.69
CA SER A 379 5.07 0.76 -0.30
C SER A 379 3.85 0.33 -1.13
N ALA A 380 2.85 1.19 -1.27
CA ALA A 380 2.02 1.23 -2.48
C ALA A 380 2.94 1.54 -3.68
N MET A 381 3.72 0.54 -4.09
CA MET A 381 4.63 0.52 -5.23
C MET A 381 4.01 -0.24 -6.42
N VAL A 382 2.79 -0.76 -6.27
CA VAL A 382 1.95 -1.19 -7.40
C VAL A 382 1.47 0.03 -8.24
N PRO A 383 1.10 1.19 -7.67
CA PRO A 383 0.82 2.40 -8.46
C PRO A 383 2.05 3.04 -9.14
N ARG A 384 3.27 2.78 -8.67
CA ARG A 384 4.49 3.32 -9.33
C ARG A 384 4.77 2.64 -10.68
N ALA A 385 4.40 1.38 -10.84
CA ALA A 385 4.43 0.67 -12.13
C ALA A 385 3.36 1.22 -13.11
N ALA A 386 2.19 1.63 -12.61
CA ALA A 386 1.14 2.26 -13.42
C ALA A 386 1.52 3.67 -13.92
N ARG A 387 2.40 4.38 -13.21
CA ARG A 387 2.83 5.75 -13.56
C ARG A 387 3.67 5.85 -14.84
N ALA A 388 4.39 4.80 -15.20
CA ALA A 388 5.26 4.78 -16.39
C ALA A 388 4.51 4.40 -17.69
N ILE A 389 3.20 4.12 -17.63
CA ILE A 389 2.36 3.79 -18.81
C ILE A 389 1.80 5.05 -19.49
N ARG A 390 1.73 6.19 -18.80
CA ARG A 390 1.00 7.39 -19.30
C ARG A 390 1.83 8.46 -20.01
N ARG A 391 3.17 8.39 -20.06
CA ARG A 391 4.00 9.55 -20.45
C ARG A 391 4.53 9.60 -21.89
N GLU A 392 4.27 8.62 -22.76
CA GLU A 392 4.87 8.58 -24.10
C GLU A 392 3.90 8.49 -25.28
N SER A 393 2.64 8.87 -25.11
CA SER A 393 1.73 9.11 -26.24
C SER A 393 1.37 10.59 -26.33
N SER A 394 2.20 11.38 -27.01
CA SER A 394 1.88 12.74 -27.42
C SER A 394 2.04 12.90 -28.93
N SER A 395 0.95 13.27 -29.61
CA SER A 395 0.82 14.09 -30.83
C SER A 395 -0.61 13.82 -31.37
N SER A 396 -1.50 14.74 -31.76
CA SER A 396 -1.40 16.16 -32.11
C SER A 396 -2.80 16.78 -32.35
N TYR A 397 -3.01 18.01 -31.86
CA TYR A 397 -3.72 19.17 -32.48
C TYR A 397 -5.28 19.24 -32.61
N PRO A 398 -5.87 20.46 -32.79
CA PRO A 398 -6.91 21.00 -31.90
C PRO A 398 -8.21 21.43 -32.63
N GLY A 399 -9.23 21.85 -31.88
CA GLY A 399 -10.42 22.49 -32.44
C GLY A 399 -11.15 23.33 -31.39
N ASP A 400 -11.07 24.65 -31.57
CA ASP A 400 -11.60 25.72 -30.72
C ASP A 400 -13.14 25.83 -30.68
N PRO A 401 -13.71 26.61 -29.74
CA PRO A 401 -15.12 26.62 -29.30
C PRO A 401 -15.94 27.77 -29.93
N MET A 402 -17.26 27.87 -29.56
CA MET A 402 -18.09 29.11 -29.38
C MET A 402 -19.63 28.82 -29.57
N PRO A 403 -20.60 29.70 -29.20
CA PRO A 403 -20.82 30.32 -27.87
C PRO A 403 -22.31 30.72 -27.50
N THR A 404 -22.51 31.17 -26.25
CA THR A 404 -23.49 32.19 -25.74
C THR A 404 -25.00 31.84 -25.61
N LYS A 405 -25.81 32.34 -24.65
CA LYS A 405 -25.93 33.70 -24.03
C LYS A 405 -26.61 33.74 -22.62
N PRO A 406 -26.61 34.93 -21.94
CA PRO A 406 -26.70 35.17 -20.49
C PRO A 406 -27.91 36.05 -20.07
N ASP A 407 -27.96 36.45 -18.78
CA ASP A 407 -28.32 37.78 -18.17
C ASP A 407 -28.49 37.55 -16.63
N ASP A 408 -28.06 38.33 -15.61
CA ASP A 408 -27.75 39.77 -15.40
C ASP A 408 -26.57 39.97 -14.38
N VAL A 409 -25.46 40.65 -14.71
CA VAL A 409 -25.00 42.07 -14.47
C VAL A 409 -24.48 42.48 -13.07
N LEU A 410 -23.17 42.80 -12.98
CA LEU A 410 -22.56 44.14 -12.68
C LEU A 410 -21.00 44.09 -12.83
N PRO A 411 -20.28 45.23 -13.01
CA PRO A 411 -19.29 45.41 -14.07
C PRO A 411 -17.80 45.31 -13.67
N HIS A 412 -16.97 45.14 -14.70
CA HIS A 412 -15.51 45.08 -14.71
C HIS A 412 -14.85 46.49 -14.68
N PRO A 413 -13.72 46.67 -13.95
CA PRO A 413 -12.44 47.05 -14.61
C PRO A 413 -11.24 46.41 -13.86
N THR A 414 -10.43 45.54 -14.41
CA THR A 414 -9.48 45.71 -15.52
C THR A 414 -9.07 44.30 -15.99
N SER A 415 -9.43 43.86 -17.19
CA SER A 415 -8.62 44.02 -18.40
C SER A 415 -7.12 44.24 -18.14
N PHE A 416 -6.48 43.24 -17.55
CA PHE A 416 -5.06 42.97 -17.77
C PHE A 416 -4.88 41.47 -18.03
N ASP A 417 -5.39 41.06 -19.19
CA ASP A 417 -4.77 39.96 -19.91
C ASP A 417 -3.46 40.50 -20.49
N SER A 418 -2.37 40.31 -19.74
CA SER A 418 -1.07 40.18 -20.36
C SER A 418 -0.35 39.04 -19.66
N THR A 419 -0.01 38.04 -20.47
CA THR A 419 0.84 36.88 -20.22
C THR A 419 2.14 37.17 -19.46
N GLU A 420 2.49 38.44 -19.22
CA GLU A 420 3.65 38.87 -18.42
C GLU A 420 3.42 38.81 -16.90
N ARG A 421 2.18 38.91 -16.38
CA ARG A 421 1.94 38.69 -14.94
C ARG A 421 2.01 37.21 -14.55
N LEU A 422 1.58 36.32 -15.45
CA LEU A 422 1.84 34.88 -15.37
C LEU A 422 3.34 34.55 -15.46
N ALA A 423 4.15 35.40 -16.11
CA ALA A 423 5.60 35.26 -16.12
C ALA A 423 6.26 35.73 -14.80
N GLN A 424 5.67 36.69 -14.07
CA GLN A 424 6.14 37.07 -12.73
C GLN A 424 5.67 36.10 -11.63
N ILE A 425 4.57 35.37 -11.84
CA ILE A 425 4.11 34.28 -10.95
C ILE A 425 4.93 32.98 -11.15
N LYS A 426 5.81 32.91 -12.16
CA LYS A 426 6.79 31.81 -12.31
C LYS A 426 7.95 31.85 -11.30
N GLY A 427 7.94 32.78 -10.35
CA GLY A 427 8.93 32.87 -9.28
C GLY A 427 8.64 32.00 -8.05
N TYR A 428 7.46 31.40 -7.95
CA TYR A 428 7.15 30.48 -6.84
C TYR A 428 7.18 29.04 -7.31
N VAL A 429 8.37 28.42 -7.21
CA VAL A 429 8.51 26.97 -7.32
C VAL A 429 8.16 26.38 -5.97
N LEU A 430 6.88 26.06 -5.77
CA LEU A 430 6.48 25.02 -4.83
C LEU A 430 7.28 23.79 -5.22
N ASN A 431 8.29 23.45 -4.41
CA ASN A 431 9.28 22.41 -4.68
C ASN A 431 8.62 21.22 -5.41
N GLU A 432 8.82 21.11 -6.73
CA GLU A 432 8.09 20.19 -7.63
C GLU A 432 8.24 18.72 -7.23
N ARG A 433 9.12 18.43 -6.27
CA ARG A 433 9.35 17.11 -5.68
C ARG A 433 8.40 16.75 -4.54
N ARG A 434 7.49 17.62 -4.08
CA ARG A 434 6.67 17.37 -2.88
C ARG A 434 5.15 17.67 -3.01
N THR A 435 4.68 18.06 -4.20
CA THR A 435 3.24 18.24 -4.47
C THR A 435 2.75 17.30 -5.59
N PRO A 436 1.81 16.36 -5.32
CA PRO A 436 1.19 15.53 -6.35
C PRO A 436 0.35 16.39 -7.30
N ALA A 437 0.59 16.21 -8.59
CA ALA A 437 -0.08 16.94 -9.67
C ALA A 437 -1.54 16.49 -9.97
N ARG A 438 -2.20 15.75 -9.07
CA ARG A 438 -3.60 15.26 -9.18
C ARG A 438 -4.22 15.01 -7.80
N ASN A 439 -5.56 15.02 -7.72
CA ASN A 439 -6.34 14.69 -6.51
C ASN A 439 -5.95 13.32 -5.93
N LEU A 440 -5.98 13.24 -4.60
CA LEU A 440 -5.67 12.02 -3.84
C LEU A 440 -6.87 11.04 -3.90
N PRO A 441 -6.65 9.73 -4.14
CA PRO A 441 -7.70 8.72 -4.01
C PRO A 441 -8.08 8.48 -2.54
N VAL A 442 -9.34 8.05 -2.36
CA VAL A 442 -10.03 7.81 -1.07
C VAL A 442 -9.27 6.81 -0.19
N VAL A 443 -9.18 7.12 1.10
CA VAL A 443 -8.48 6.33 2.13
C VAL A 443 -9.44 5.30 2.75
N THR A 444 -9.00 4.05 2.93
CA THR A 444 -9.72 2.99 3.67
C THR A 444 -9.81 3.32 5.18
N PRO A 445 -10.88 2.93 5.89
CA PRO A 445 -11.06 3.29 7.29
C PRO A 445 -9.98 2.66 8.20
N HIS A 446 -9.61 3.40 9.24
CA HIS A 446 -8.73 2.94 10.31
C HIS A 446 -9.54 2.38 11.49
N GLN A 447 -9.11 1.26 12.06
CA GLN A 447 -9.62 0.79 13.35
C GLN A 447 -9.21 1.76 14.48
N THR A 448 -10.14 2.04 15.39
CA THR A 448 -9.94 2.90 16.56
C THR A 448 -8.76 2.41 17.38
N ILE A 449 -7.76 3.26 17.59
CA ILE A 449 -6.66 2.93 18.50
C ILE A 449 -7.17 3.07 19.93
N GLY A 450 -7.00 2.03 20.74
CA GLY A 450 -7.15 2.12 22.19
C GLY A 450 -6.49 0.94 22.91
N PRO A 451 -6.31 1.03 24.24
CA PRO A 451 -6.21 2.23 25.07
C PRO A 451 -4.75 2.72 25.19
N PHE A 452 -4.55 4.03 25.28
CA PHE A 452 -3.24 4.62 25.57
C PHE A 452 -3.11 4.87 27.07
N TYR A 453 -2.17 4.18 27.71
CA TYR A 453 -1.59 4.62 28.98
C TYR A 453 -0.53 5.68 28.65
N PRO A 454 -0.44 6.81 29.37
CA PRO A 454 -0.99 7.09 30.70
C PRO A 454 -2.44 7.64 30.72
N HIS A 455 -3.08 7.58 31.89
CA HIS A 455 -4.49 7.94 32.15
C HIS A 455 -4.90 9.39 31.81
N HIS A 456 -3.95 10.28 31.53
CA HIS A 456 -4.21 11.68 31.17
C HIS A 456 -3.38 12.07 29.95
N LEU A 457 -4.04 12.22 28.80
CA LEU A 457 -3.43 12.62 27.53
C LEU A 457 -3.00 14.10 27.49
N VAL A 458 -3.65 14.92 28.31
CA VAL A 458 -3.40 16.36 28.51
C VAL A 458 -3.21 16.62 30.00
N ARG A 459 -2.15 17.35 30.37
CA ARG A 459 -1.84 17.70 31.77
C ARG A 459 -2.33 19.12 32.08
N PRO A 460 -2.62 19.46 33.36
CA PRO A 460 -2.91 20.84 33.74
C PRO A 460 -1.79 21.78 33.29
N GLY A 461 -2.13 22.87 32.60
CA GLY A 461 -1.18 23.86 32.07
C GLY A 461 -0.60 23.53 30.70
N ASP A 462 -1.02 22.43 30.04
CA ASP A 462 -0.66 22.19 28.65
C ASP A 462 -1.31 23.18 27.68
N GLU A 463 -2.36 23.88 28.10
CA GLU A 463 -3.01 24.95 27.35
C GLU A 463 -2.24 26.29 27.39
N ASP A 464 -1.19 26.40 28.20
CA ASP A 464 -0.41 27.61 28.38
C ASP A 464 0.94 27.51 27.66
N LEU A 465 1.03 28.21 26.53
CA LEU A 465 2.23 28.26 25.68
C LEU A 465 3.23 29.31 26.17
N ALA A 466 2.80 30.23 27.03
CA ALA A 466 3.59 31.39 27.45
C ALA A 466 4.43 31.13 28.70
N ALA A 467 4.43 29.91 29.23
CA ALA A 467 5.32 29.47 30.29
C ALA A 467 5.74 28.00 30.09
N CYS A 468 7.00 27.68 30.34
CA CYS A 468 7.50 26.30 30.27
C CYS A 468 6.91 25.40 31.37
N ASP A 469 6.65 25.98 32.54
CA ASP A 469 6.11 25.31 33.72
C ASP A 469 4.89 26.08 34.26
N VAL A 470 3.95 25.35 34.87
CA VAL A 470 2.75 25.94 35.49
C VAL A 470 3.15 26.90 36.60
N GLY A 471 2.77 28.18 36.45
CA GLY A 471 3.12 29.23 37.41
C GLY A 471 4.58 29.73 37.32
N GLY A 472 5.32 29.30 36.29
CA GLY A 472 6.67 29.78 36.02
C GLY A 472 6.72 31.20 35.41
N PRO A 473 7.93 31.73 35.14
CA PRO A 473 8.12 33.01 34.46
C PRO A 473 7.42 33.03 33.10
N ARG A 474 6.84 34.19 32.74
CA ARG A 474 6.15 34.38 31.46
C ARG A 474 7.15 34.76 30.36
N ALA A 475 6.92 34.25 29.16
CA ALA A 475 7.58 34.67 27.94
C ALA A 475 7.32 36.16 27.62
N GLU A 476 8.28 36.78 26.94
CA GLU A 476 8.21 38.17 26.50
C GLU A 476 7.36 38.31 25.23
N GLY A 477 6.53 39.36 25.17
CA GLY A 477 5.72 39.73 24.01
C GLY A 477 4.28 40.07 24.37
N GLU A 478 3.42 40.16 23.37
CA GLU A 478 1.99 40.48 23.54
C GLU A 478 1.22 39.23 24.01
N PRO A 479 0.65 39.22 25.23
CA PRO A 479 -0.17 38.11 25.70
C PRO A 479 -1.42 37.95 24.83
N MET A 480 -1.72 36.71 24.47
CA MET A 480 -2.91 36.37 23.70
C MET A 480 -3.66 35.20 24.32
N GLU A 481 -4.97 35.21 24.11
CA GLU A 481 -5.86 34.09 24.38
C GLU A 481 -6.44 33.62 23.04
N ILE A 482 -6.39 32.32 22.77
CA ILE A 482 -7.03 31.72 21.59
C ILE A 482 -8.19 30.87 22.07
N VAL A 483 -9.39 31.15 21.57
CA VAL A 483 -10.60 30.39 21.89
C VAL A 483 -11.28 29.93 20.61
N GLY A 484 -12.08 28.88 20.70
CA GLY A 484 -12.81 28.39 19.55
C GLY A 484 -13.75 27.26 19.89
N THR A 485 -14.61 26.93 18.94
CA THR A 485 -15.49 25.76 18.98
C THR A 485 -15.19 24.85 17.81
N ILE A 486 -15.14 23.54 18.06
CA ILE A 486 -15.11 22.53 17.00
C ILE A 486 -16.52 22.04 16.72
N THR A 487 -16.96 22.08 15.46
CA THR A 487 -18.27 21.60 15.01
C THR A 487 -18.16 20.60 13.85
N ASP A 488 -19.16 19.72 13.73
CA ASP A 488 -19.33 18.84 12.58
C ASP A 488 -20.13 19.52 11.44
N LEU A 489 -20.39 18.79 10.36
CA LEU A 489 -21.12 19.27 9.18
C LEU A 489 -22.55 19.76 9.45
N SER A 490 -23.14 19.35 10.56
CA SER A 490 -24.49 19.77 10.99
C SER A 490 -24.46 20.98 11.92
N GLY A 491 -23.27 21.53 12.19
CA GLY A 491 -23.04 22.60 13.16
C GLY A 491 -23.07 22.10 14.61
N LYS A 492 -23.07 20.79 14.85
CA LYS A 492 -23.11 20.22 16.20
C LYS A 492 -21.72 20.28 16.84
N PRO A 493 -21.61 20.72 18.11
CA PRO A 493 -20.33 20.74 18.80
C PRO A 493 -19.71 19.35 18.98
N VAL A 494 -18.39 19.27 18.80
CA VAL A 494 -17.61 18.04 18.88
C VAL A 494 -16.88 17.99 20.21
N ALA A 495 -17.42 17.22 21.16
CA ALA A 495 -16.82 16.99 22.47
C ALA A 495 -15.71 15.94 22.42
N GLY A 496 -14.68 16.09 23.26
CA GLY A 496 -13.59 15.11 23.37
C GLY A 496 -12.57 15.16 22.23
N ALA A 497 -12.56 16.21 21.41
CA ALA A 497 -11.55 16.40 20.38
C ALA A 497 -10.22 16.83 21.03
N LEU A 498 -9.11 16.16 20.68
CA LEU A 498 -7.77 16.56 21.06
C LEU A 498 -7.25 17.61 20.07
N ILE A 499 -6.83 18.75 20.61
CA ILE A 499 -6.22 19.84 19.85
C ILE A 499 -4.79 19.99 20.32
N GLU A 500 -3.86 19.99 19.39
CA GLU A 500 -2.47 20.34 19.61
C GLU A 500 -2.14 21.62 18.84
N VAL A 501 -1.39 22.52 19.46
CA VAL A 501 -0.93 23.76 18.83
C VAL A 501 0.58 23.91 18.94
N TRP A 502 1.19 24.56 17.95
CA TRP A 502 2.59 25.00 18.03
C TRP A 502 2.80 26.30 17.26
N THR A 503 3.75 27.10 17.71
CA THR A 503 4.01 28.44 17.17
C THR A 503 5.42 28.91 17.50
N ALA A 504 5.90 29.90 16.74
CA ALA A 504 7.10 30.65 17.07
C ALA A 504 6.88 31.58 18.27
N ASN A 505 7.96 32.07 18.88
CA ASN A 505 7.90 33.12 19.90
C ASN A 505 7.64 34.52 19.28
N ALA A 506 7.62 35.57 20.11
CA ALA A 506 7.40 36.95 19.67
C ALA A 506 8.43 37.47 18.64
N HIS A 507 9.60 36.85 18.56
CA HIS A 507 10.65 37.18 17.58
C HIS A 507 10.57 36.33 16.31
N GLY A 508 9.62 35.41 16.19
CA GLY A 508 9.52 34.51 15.04
C GLY A 508 10.50 33.33 15.11
N LYS A 509 11.02 32.99 16.29
CA LYS A 509 11.90 31.83 16.50
C LYS A 509 11.13 30.62 17.01
N TYR A 510 11.34 29.45 16.40
CA TYR A 510 10.89 28.17 16.96
C TYR A 510 11.95 27.58 17.89
N SER A 511 11.51 27.06 19.03
CA SER A 511 12.35 26.25 19.92
C SER A 511 12.49 24.83 19.36
N HIS A 512 13.14 24.71 18.20
CA HIS A 512 13.31 23.45 17.48
C HIS A 512 14.70 23.35 16.82
N PRO A 513 15.40 22.19 16.90
CA PRO A 513 16.77 22.05 16.37
C PRO A 513 16.93 22.32 14.86
N ALA A 514 15.86 22.18 14.08
CA ALA A 514 15.85 22.45 12.64
C ALA A 514 15.68 23.93 12.28
N ASP A 515 15.34 24.78 13.26
CA ASP A 515 15.31 26.22 13.07
C ASP A 515 16.72 26.79 13.30
N HIS A 516 17.45 27.01 12.21
CA HIS A 516 18.81 27.56 12.20
C HIS A 516 18.86 29.09 12.10
N SER A 517 17.71 29.75 12.20
CA SER A 517 17.61 31.20 12.05
C SER A 517 18.30 31.97 13.20
N SER A 518 18.65 33.24 12.98
CA SER A 518 19.35 34.07 13.98
C SER A 518 18.43 34.82 14.96
N GLN A 519 17.11 34.62 14.86
CA GLN A 519 16.14 35.22 15.79
C GLN A 519 16.37 34.74 17.23
N LEU A 520 16.04 35.61 18.20
CA LEU A 520 16.26 35.34 19.62
C LEU A 520 15.33 34.24 20.12
N ILE A 521 15.88 33.28 20.86
CA ILE A 521 15.09 32.29 21.60
C ILE A 521 14.63 32.93 22.91
N ASP A 522 13.38 32.65 23.30
CA ASP A 522 12.87 33.03 24.62
C ASP A 522 12.95 31.79 25.52
N PRO A 523 13.75 31.81 26.61
CA PRO A 523 13.92 30.65 27.49
C PRO A 523 12.65 30.29 28.28
N ASN A 524 11.69 31.21 28.39
CA ASN A 524 10.44 31.03 29.13
C ASN A 524 9.28 30.62 28.21
N PHE A 525 9.47 30.66 26.88
CA PHE A 525 8.41 30.33 25.92
C PHE A 525 8.37 28.84 25.58
N LYS A 526 7.23 28.20 25.88
CA LYS A 526 7.00 26.79 25.57
C LYS A 526 6.71 26.59 24.08
N GLY A 527 5.87 27.44 23.49
CA GLY A 527 5.58 27.46 22.04
C GLY A 527 4.82 26.25 21.50
N TYR A 528 4.34 25.35 22.36
CA TYR A 528 3.43 24.26 22.01
C TYR A 528 2.45 23.98 23.14
N GLY A 529 1.27 23.45 22.83
CA GLY A 529 0.24 23.17 23.82
C GLY A 529 -0.78 22.13 23.36
N ARG A 530 -1.55 21.61 24.32
CA ARG A 530 -2.64 20.64 24.08
C ARG A 530 -3.89 20.98 24.88
N ALA A 531 -5.06 20.74 24.30
CA ALA A 531 -6.35 20.85 24.97
C ALA A 531 -7.31 19.75 24.49
N ILE A 532 -8.29 19.39 25.31
CA ILE A 532 -9.42 18.53 24.91
C ILE A 532 -10.70 19.37 24.97
N THR A 533 -11.54 19.28 23.94
CA THR A 533 -12.80 20.03 23.92
C THR A 533 -13.80 19.50 24.95
N GLY A 534 -14.48 20.43 25.63
CA GLY A 534 -15.58 20.11 26.54
C GLY A 534 -16.87 19.70 25.82
N PRO A 535 -17.98 19.44 26.55
CA PRO A 535 -19.28 19.07 25.97
C PRO A 535 -19.84 20.08 24.95
N SER A 536 -19.48 21.35 25.10
CA SER A 536 -19.81 22.45 24.19
C SER A 536 -18.91 22.55 22.96
N GLY A 537 -17.97 21.61 22.77
CA GLY A 537 -16.99 21.63 21.67
C GLY A 537 -15.92 22.72 21.79
N THR A 538 -15.89 23.46 22.89
CA THR A 538 -15.03 24.63 23.07
C THR A 538 -13.62 24.27 23.52
N TYR A 539 -12.63 25.04 23.07
CA TYR A 539 -11.24 24.97 23.51
C TYR A 539 -10.66 26.35 23.83
N ARG A 540 -9.54 26.35 24.54
CA ARG A 540 -8.83 27.57 24.94
C ARG A 540 -7.33 27.31 25.06
N PHE A 541 -6.53 28.27 24.58
CA PHE A 541 -5.09 28.35 24.79
C PHE A 541 -4.70 29.76 25.25
N VAL A 542 -3.64 29.86 26.03
CA VAL A 542 -2.99 31.14 26.37
C VAL A 542 -1.58 31.10 25.84
N GLY A 543 -1.11 32.21 25.28
CA GLY A 543 0.22 32.28 24.68
C GLY A 543 0.72 33.70 24.51
N ILE A 544 1.77 33.83 23.70
CA ILE A 544 2.29 35.11 23.22
C ILE A 544 2.07 35.16 21.71
N LYS A 545 1.60 36.30 21.19
CA LYS A 545 1.42 36.50 19.75
C LYS A 545 2.77 36.28 19.04
N PRO A 546 2.85 35.37 18.05
CA PRO A 546 4.10 35.08 17.37
C PRO A 546 4.57 36.23 16.49
N GLY A 547 5.88 36.35 16.34
CA GLY A 547 6.49 37.21 15.33
C GLY A 547 6.46 36.61 13.94
N ALA A 548 6.50 37.47 12.92
CA ALA A 548 6.78 37.06 11.55
C ALA A 548 8.22 36.52 11.42
N TYR A 549 8.46 35.60 10.50
CA TYR A 549 9.79 35.02 10.30
C TYR A 549 10.08 34.70 8.82
N PRO A 550 11.35 34.75 8.39
CA PRO A 550 11.72 34.42 7.02
C PRO A 550 11.48 32.94 6.76
N ASN A 551 10.83 32.61 5.65
CA ASN A 551 10.60 31.23 5.28
C ASN A 551 11.93 30.56 4.87
N PRO A 552 12.37 29.48 5.53
CA PRO A 552 13.65 28.86 5.22
C PRO A 552 13.73 28.37 3.76
N GLY A 553 14.77 28.81 3.05
CA GLY A 553 15.03 28.38 1.66
C GLY A 553 14.32 29.19 0.58
N TYR A 554 13.68 30.31 0.91
CA TYR A 554 13.08 31.24 -0.05
C TYR A 554 13.55 32.68 0.22
N ASP A 555 14.09 33.33 -0.80
CA ASP A 555 14.51 34.73 -0.71
C ASP A 555 13.28 35.64 -0.63
N ASN A 556 13.30 36.62 0.28
CA ASN A 556 12.28 37.67 0.45
C ASN A 556 10.85 37.21 0.80
N TRP A 557 10.65 35.98 1.27
CA TRP A 557 9.36 35.54 1.78
C TRP A 557 9.34 35.53 3.31
N MET A 558 8.57 36.45 3.90
CA MET A 558 8.23 36.45 5.32
C MET A 558 6.90 35.76 5.55
N ARG A 559 6.88 34.77 6.45
CA ARG A 559 5.63 34.17 6.93
C ARG A 559 4.94 35.18 7.88
N PRO A 560 3.63 35.44 7.72
CA PRO A 560 2.87 36.25 8.67
C PRO A 560 2.86 35.56 10.05
N PRO A 561 2.57 36.29 11.14
CA PRO A 561 2.21 35.67 12.41
C PRO A 561 1.12 34.60 12.23
N HIS A 562 1.37 33.36 12.68
CA HIS A 562 0.39 32.27 12.62
C HIS A 562 0.63 31.25 13.73
N VAL A 563 -0.43 30.52 14.08
CA VAL A 563 -0.40 29.39 15.01
C VAL A 563 -0.83 28.13 14.27
N HIS A 564 -0.05 27.05 14.38
CA HIS A 564 -0.44 25.78 13.80
C HIS A 564 -1.43 25.06 14.72
N PHE A 565 -2.40 24.38 14.11
CA PHE A 565 -3.39 23.55 14.77
C PHE A 565 -3.31 22.13 14.24
N SER A 566 -3.44 21.16 15.13
CA SER A 566 -3.62 19.74 14.84
C SER A 566 -4.83 19.23 15.60
N VAL A 567 -5.81 18.67 14.90
CA VAL A 567 -7.08 18.22 15.47
C VAL A 567 -7.25 16.73 15.28
N TYR A 568 -7.60 16.04 16.37
CA TYR A 568 -8.12 14.68 16.39
C TYR A 568 -9.51 14.71 17.00
N ALA A 569 -10.48 14.11 16.34
CA ALA A 569 -11.85 14.04 16.82
C ALA A 569 -12.51 12.71 16.44
N ALA A 570 -13.57 12.33 17.15
CA ALA A 570 -14.38 11.18 16.76
C ALA A 570 -14.95 11.40 15.33
N GLY A 571 -14.78 10.42 14.45
CA GLY A 571 -15.16 10.52 13.03
C GLY A 571 -14.11 11.17 12.12
N VAL A 572 -13.06 11.80 12.67
CA VAL A 572 -11.93 12.33 11.91
C VAL A 572 -10.84 11.27 11.80
N MET A 573 -10.72 10.68 10.61
CA MET A 573 -9.85 9.51 10.36
C MET A 573 -8.36 9.86 10.24
N HIS A 574 -8.04 11.12 9.98
CA HIS A 574 -6.67 11.63 9.85
C HIS A 574 -6.48 12.85 10.73
N ARG A 575 -5.28 12.99 11.29
CA ARG A 575 -4.86 14.24 11.92
C ARG A 575 -5.06 15.39 10.95
N LEU A 576 -5.95 16.30 11.30
CA LEU A 576 -6.21 17.49 10.48
C LEU A 576 -5.27 18.59 10.95
N ILE A 577 -4.43 19.10 10.05
CA ILE A 577 -3.53 20.20 10.35
C ILE A 577 -4.06 21.46 9.68
N THR A 578 -4.16 22.56 10.41
CA THR A 578 -4.44 23.88 9.82
C THR A 578 -3.54 24.96 10.43
N GLN A 579 -3.68 26.20 9.98
CA GLN A 579 -2.97 27.37 10.50
C GLN A 579 -4.00 28.47 10.73
N MET A 580 -3.96 29.04 11.94
CA MET A 580 -4.69 30.24 12.30
C MET A 580 -3.80 31.45 12.04
N TYR A 581 -4.32 32.43 11.31
CA TYR A 581 -3.69 33.71 11.02
C TYR A 581 -4.33 34.83 11.83
N PHE A 582 -3.58 35.90 12.10
CA PHE A 582 -4.07 37.03 12.88
C PHE A 582 -4.72 38.09 11.97
N PRO A 583 -5.81 38.75 12.41
CA PRO A 583 -6.48 39.78 11.63
C PRO A 583 -5.62 41.05 11.53
N GLY A 584 -5.70 41.72 10.37
CA GLY A 584 -5.02 43.01 10.13
C GLY A 584 -3.51 42.93 9.86
N GLU A 585 -2.94 41.73 9.72
CA GLU A 585 -1.53 41.55 9.36
C GLU A 585 -1.33 41.77 7.85
N SER A 586 -0.55 42.77 7.46
CA SER A 586 -0.26 43.08 6.05
C SER A 586 0.47 41.94 5.31
N LEU A 587 1.18 41.08 6.05
CA LEU A 587 1.83 39.89 5.48
C LEU A 587 0.82 38.82 5.03
N ASN A 588 -0.43 38.83 5.51
CA ASN A 588 -1.46 37.91 5.05
C ASN A 588 -1.77 38.11 3.56
N ASP A 589 -1.74 39.36 3.08
CA ASP A 589 -2.07 39.71 1.69
C ASP A 589 -1.05 39.18 0.67
N ILE A 590 0.16 38.86 1.14
CA ILE A 590 1.27 38.42 0.30
C ILE A 590 1.78 37.02 0.65
N ASP A 591 1.25 36.35 1.69
CA ASP A 591 1.66 35.00 2.07
C ASP A 591 1.21 33.98 1.01
N PRO A 592 2.12 33.30 0.28
CA PRO A 592 1.77 32.32 -0.74
C PRO A 592 1.03 31.09 -0.20
N ILE A 593 1.14 30.76 1.10
CA ILE A 593 0.41 29.62 1.69
C ILE A 593 -1.07 30.01 1.89
N LEU A 594 -1.34 31.15 2.51
CA LEU A 594 -2.70 31.66 2.69
C LEU A 594 -3.36 32.00 1.34
N ASN A 595 -2.62 32.69 0.46
CA ASN A 595 -3.14 33.11 -0.85
C ASN A 595 -3.20 31.98 -1.89
N GLY A 596 -2.59 30.83 -1.60
CA GLY A 596 -2.74 29.61 -2.41
C GLY A 596 -4.12 28.95 -2.28
N ILE A 597 -4.95 29.39 -1.33
CA ILE A 597 -6.33 28.91 -1.17
C ILE A 597 -7.23 29.74 -2.10
N GLU A 598 -7.69 29.15 -3.20
CA GLU A 598 -8.46 29.84 -4.24
C GLU A 598 -9.85 30.30 -3.75
N ASP A 599 -10.48 29.52 -2.86
CA ASP A 599 -11.75 29.88 -2.24
C ASP A 599 -11.55 30.98 -1.18
N LEU A 600 -12.16 32.15 -1.43
CA LEU A 600 -12.05 33.32 -0.57
C LEU A 600 -12.74 33.14 0.79
N ALA A 601 -13.83 32.38 0.86
CA ALA A 601 -14.52 32.10 2.12
C ALA A 601 -13.69 31.14 2.99
N ALA A 602 -13.15 30.09 2.37
CA ALA A 602 -12.23 29.17 3.04
C ALA A 602 -10.94 29.87 3.51
N ARG A 603 -10.39 30.77 2.69
CA ARG A 603 -9.23 31.60 3.07
C ARG A 603 -9.55 32.50 4.26
N ALA A 604 -10.70 33.19 4.23
CA ALA A 604 -11.13 34.07 5.32
C ALA A 604 -11.37 33.29 6.62
N SER A 605 -11.82 32.03 6.54
CA SER A 605 -12.02 31.16 7.71
C SER A 605 -10.74 30.88 8.50
N LEU A 606 -9.56 31.03 7.87
CA LEU A 606 -8.26 30.85 8.52
C LEU A 606 -7.79 32.08 9.31
N ILE A 607 -8.47 33.22 9.17
CA ILE A 607 -8.15 34.45 9.88
C ILE A 607 -9.01 34.51 11.14
N ALA A 608 -8.37 34.54 12.31
CA ALA A 608 -9.07 34.64 13.58
C ALA A 608 -9.81 35.98 13.72
N ILE A 609 -10.89 35.96 14.51
CA ILE A 609 -11.66 37.15 14.86
C ILE A 609 -11.04 37.77 16.13
N ASP A 610 -10.66 39.05 16.06
CA ASP A 610 -10.20 39.80 17.24
C ASP A 610 -11.41 40.15 18.12
N GLU A 611 -11.45 39.58 19.32
CA GLU A 611 -12.44 39.84 20.34
C GLU A 611 -11.80 40.61 21.51
N LYS A 612 -12.54 41.58 22.05
CA LYS A 612 -12.10 42.28 23.26
C LYS A 612 -12.15 41.32 24.46
N SER A 613 -11.07 41.26 25.23
CA SER A 613 -10.99 40.49 26.48
C SER A 613 -10.38 41.34 27.60
N ASP A 614 -10.79 41.06 28.83
CA ASP A 614 -10.29 41.74 30.03
C ASP A 614 -8.83 41.37 30.38
N LEU A 615 -8.29 40.32 29.74
CA LEU A 615 -6.95 39.75 29.99
C LEU A 615 -5.91 40.06 28.90
N GLY A 616 -6.26 40.88 27.91
CA GLY A 616 -5.43 41.17 26.73
C GLY A 616 -6.22 41.00 25.43
N ARG A 617 -5.56 40.59 24.35
CA ARG A 617 -6.26 40.28 23.09
C ARG A 617 -6.74 38.83 23.07
N ARG A 618 -8.01 38.64 22.71
CA ARG A 618 -8.60 37.32 22.49
C ARG A 618 -8.84 37.13 21.01
N TYR A 619 -8.40 35.99 20.49
CA TYR A 619 -8.59 35.61 19.10
C TYR A 619 -9.50 34.40 19.05
N ARG A 620 -10.67 34.57 18.42
CA ARG A 620 -11.60 33.47 18.19
C ARG A 620 -11.31 32.79 16.86
N PHE A 621 -11.14 31.48 16.89
CA PHE A 621 -10.89 30.64 15.73
C PHE A 621 -11.78 29.40 15.84
N ASP A 622 -12.89 29.36 15.10
CA ASP A 622 -13.78 28.20 15.09
C ASP A 622 -13.35 27.21 14.01
N ILE A 623 -13.47 25.91 14.28
CA ILE A 623 -13.04 24.84 13.37
C ILE A 623 -14.24 23.99 12.99
N VAL A 624 -14.55 23.93 11.69
CA VAL A 624 -15.62 23.09 11.13
C VAL A 624 -14.96 21.92 10.42
N LEU A 625 -15.28 20.69 10.84
CA LEU A 625 -14.56 19.50 10.39
C LEU A 625 -14.89 19.06 8.95
N GLN A 626 -16.12 19.31 8.49
CA GLN A 626 -16.65 18.93 7.16
C GLN A 626 -17.85 19.80 6.77
N GLY A 627 -18.15 19.97 5.48
CA GLY A 627 -19.35 20.66 4.97
C GLY A 627 -19.06 21.97 4.22
N GLU A 628 -20.10 22.75 3.87
CA GLU A 628 -19.94 23.99 3.08
C GLU A 628 -19.13 25.08 3.81
N ALA A 629 -19.06 25.01 5.14
CA ALA A 629 -18.28 25.90 5.99
C ALA A 629 -16.98 25.24 6.51
N GLU A 630 -16.53 24.13 5.89
CA GLU A 630 -15.34 23.38 6.33
C GLU A 630 -14.10 24.28 6.43
N THR A 631 -13.39 24.16 7.55
CA THR A 631 -12.12 24.86 7.74
C THR A 631 -11.08 24.27 6.79
N GLN A 632 -10.30 25.13 6.12
CA GLN A 632 -9.27 24.64 5.22
C GLN A 632 -8.16 23.92 6.01
N PHE A 633 -8.00 22.61 5.77
CA PHE A 633 -6.91 21.82 6.33
C PHE A 633 -5.77 21.65 5.32
N PHE A 634 -4.54 21.69 5.81
CA PHE A 634 -3.32 21.39 5.07
C PHE A 634 -3.01 19.90 5.19
N ILE A 635 -2.62 19.31 4.06
CA ILE A 635 -2.23 17.91 4.01
C ILE A 635 -0.78 17.82 4.51
N GLU A 636 -0.59 17.14 5.65
CA GLU A 636 0.73 16.71 6.06
C GLU A 636 1.25 15.67 5.07
N ARG A 637 2.38 15.94 4.40
CA ARG A 637 2.99 15.02 3.42
C ARG A 637 4.33 14.47 3.88
#